data_AF-V2XDP1-F1
#
_entry.id   AF-V2XDP1-F1
#
_cell.length_a   1.000
_cell.length_b   1.000
_cell.length_c   1.000
_cell.angle_alpha   90.00
_cell.angle_beta   90.00
_cell.angle_gamma   90.00
#
_symmetry.space_group_name_H-M   'P 1'
#
loop_
_entity.id
_entity.type
_entity.pdbx_description
1 polymer ?
#
loop_
_entity_poly.entity_id
_entity_poly.type
_entity_poly.pdbx_seq_one_letter_code
_entity_poly.pdbx_strand_id
1 'polypeptide(L)'
;MSSNLSTLSGGSPPPPDSHDLQAILHWWGPILFALFVLGYFNSTFTRKNVPRGPIGFPIVGSFPFMTHYPELALHRWYKKYGDMYSLQLGNQLFLVLSDPGVIKDLMIAKGAIVSSRKDMFIKAQTIFQGRAITGSQYGDRWRKHRRIAYSYIQQRSVDEFTPILERESFVLVKTLYEDSKGGLLPVNPQRHAGRCLLNNMLAITFGIRTDALSDPMVSEVLRISREFMNCTGPVSNLVDFVPFLQRIPTPMQKRGARLREDTIKLYGGMIKDMERRLQAGEDVPDCLAKKLLEIRAEEELNFLDITMLTVAFMIAGVETPAGLIQWFAAHISRHPEIQKKAHEELDRVVGRDRLPTHHDQAQLHFCRAIIKEVQRYHNPFWLGTPHAVTEDFTYRGYSIPKDTVVICNTYSLHFNEQRYPDPYAFNPDRYVDDMLNSAESANLSDPYKRDHWMFGVGRRICIGMLLADRELFLAMSRMLWAFNMAEIPEEPIDLKDLDMRVLRRFLVRWMCFRRGLEGHLDNVLRDWSTSASFRAKRKQTDFSVVGTLRQYLGSIIPPSLFDGLKPSYIIPDTIPFYVASTTLPSHLLQDVEKILRLRLNIPVPIYAPMIVSTITLAAEEMQHSISSYRDLAFLIPDNYQASETPPPKFLVFFDNIKATEGATRFLQTRLSPQHSDKVKWFHATMTPAYRENTFDNFRKGKLFELIVTDAFGMDLDLPNVEIVVQYRMISDACPL
;
A
#
# COMPACT_ATOMS: atom_id res chain seq x y z
N MET A 1 -20.68 -32.88 -76.93
CA MET A 1 -21.99 -32.21 -76.90
C MET A 1 -22.46 -32.25 -75.45
N SER A 2 -22.20 -31.25 -74.60
CA SER A 2 -23.03 -30.05 -74.42
C SER A 2 -24.52 -30.36 -74.56
N SER A 3 -25.42 -30.16 -73.61
CA SER A 3 -25.46 -29.55 -72.28
C SER A 3 -26.92 -29.70 -71.83
N ASN A 4 -27.19 -29.94 -70.54
CA ASN A 4 -28.17 -29.16 -69.77
C ASN A 4 -28.25 -29.62 -68.32
N LEU A 5 -27.67 -28.79 -67.47
CA LEU A 5 -27.95 -28.65 -66.05
C LEU A 5 -29.35 -28.04 -65.86
N SER A 6 -30.08 -28.47 -64.83
CA SER A 6 -30.63 -27.54 -63.82
C SER A 6 -31.12 -28.26 -62.56
N THR A 7 -30.52 -27.82 -61.44
CA THR A 7 -31.07 -27.68 -60.08
C THR A 7 -31.53 -28.92 -59.30
N LEU A 8 -30.58 -29.45 -58.52
CA LEU A 8 -30.79 -30.08 -57.22
C LEU A 8 -31.00 -28.98 -56.16
N SER A 9 -32.21 -28.82 -55.61
CA SER A 9 -32.43 -28.12 -54.35
C SER A 9 -32.49 -29.15 -53.21
N GLY A 10 -31.40 -29.26 -52.45
CA GLY A 10 -31.40 -29.94 -51.16
C GLY A 10 -32.21 -29.11 -50.17
N GLY A 11 -33.41 -29.58 -49.84
CA GLY A 11 -34.21 -29.02 -48.75
C GLY A 11 -33.54 -29.31 -47.41
N SER A 12 -33.20 -28.24 -46.69
CA SER A 12 -32.83 -28.30 -45.27
C SER A 12 -33.93 -28.98 -44.47
N PRO A 13 -33.62 -29.82 -43.45
CA PRO A 13 -34.64 -30.36 -42.57
C PRO A 13 -35.40 -29.21 -41.88
N PRO A 14 -36.73 -29.35 -41.67
CA PRO A 14 -37.52 -28.31 -41.04
C PRO A 14 -36.97 -28.01 -39.63
N PRO A 15 -37.00 -26.74 -39.18
CA PRO A 15 -36.67 -26.42 -37.81
C PRO A 15 -37.61 -27.19 -36.87
N PRO A 16 -37.13 -27.67 -35.71
CA PRO A 16 -37.96 -28.42 -34.78
C PRO A 16 -39.16 -27.57 -34.36
N ASP A 17 -40.33 -28.20 -34.32
CA ASP A 17 -41.59 -27.55 -33.98
C ASP A 17 -41.48 -26.81 -32.64
N SER A 18 -41.89 -25.53 -32.63
CA SER A 18 -41.88 -24.69 -31.43
C SER A 18 -42.67 -25.28 -30.26
N HIS A 19 -43.58 -26.22 -30.54
CA HIS A 19 -44.32 -26.99 -29.54
C HIS A 19 -43.45 -28.00 -28.77
N ASP A 20 -42.46 -28.63 -29.42
CA ASP A 20 -41.56 -29.59 -28.76
C ASP A 20 -40.59 -28.88 -27.81
N LEU A 21 -40.09 -27.71 -28.18
CA LEU A 21 -39.24 -26.87 -27.32
C LEU A 21 -40.00 -26.36 -26.09
N GLN A 22 -41.26 -25.96 -26.25
CA GLN A 22 -42.11 -25.56 -25.12
C GLN A 22 -42.45 -26.73 -24.20
N ALA A 23 -42.78 -27.90 -24.75
CA ALA A 23 -43.01 -29.11 -23.96
C ALA A 23 -41.75 -29.55 -23.20
N ILE A 24 -40.58 -29.50 -23.83
CA ILE A 24 -39.30 -29.80 -23.17
C ILE A 24 -39.04 -28.83 -22.02
N LEU A 25 -39.24 -27.52 -22.21
CA LEU A 25 -39.07 -26.51 -21.16
C LEU A 25 -40.09 -26.68 -20.02
N HIS A 26 -41.34 -27.06 -20.31
CA HIS A 26 -42.40 -27.18 -19.31
C HIS A 26 -42.22 -28.41 -18.39
N TRP A 27 -41.68 -29.51 -18.92
CA TRP A 27 -41.47 -30.75 -18.15
C TRP A 27 -40.05 -30.88 -17.58
N TRP A 28 -39.03 -30.50 -18.33
CA TRP A 28 -37.63 -30.62 -17.88
C TRP A 28 -37.13 -29.39 -17.15
N GLY A 29 -37.71 -28.20 -17.36
CA GLY A 29 -37.34 -26.98 -16.64
C GLY A 29 -37.42 -27.12 -15.11
N PRO A 30 -38.54 -27.59 -14.55
CA PRO A 30 -38.66 -27.82 -13.11
C PRO A 30 -37.72 -28.92 -12.59
N ILE A 31 -37.50 -29.98 -13.37
CA ILE A 31 -36.62 -31.11 -12.99
C ILE A 31 -35.16 -30.68 -13.00
N LEU A 32 -34.71 -29.96 -14.04
CA LEU A 32 -33.36 -29.41 -14.12
C LEU A 32 -33.13 -28.34 -13.05
N PHE A 33 -34.15 -27.53 -12.73
CA PHE A 33 -34.10 -26.60 -11.62
C PHE A 33 -34.00 -27.33 -10.28
N ALA A 34 -34.79 -28.37 -10.05
CA ALA A 34 -34.72 -29.20 -8.84
C ALA A 34 -33.38 -29.92 -8.72
N LEU A 35 -32.83 -30.50 -9.80
CA LEU A 35 -31.51 -31.12 -9.83
C LEU A 35 -30.38 -30.11 -9.64
N PHE A 36 -30.50 -28.91 -10.19
CA PHE A 36 -29.57 -27.81 -9.94
C PHE A 36 -29.61 -27.37 -8.48
N VAL A 37 -30.81 -27.20 -7.91
CA VAL A 37 -31.01 -26.87 -6.50
C VAL A 37 -30.46 -27.98 -5.61
N LEU A 38 -30.75 -29.26 -5.89
CA LEU A 38 -30.25 -30.41 -5.15
C LEU A 38 -28.72 -30.57 -5.28
N GLY A 39 -28.14 -30.40 -6.47
CA GLY A 39 -26.70 -30.42 -6.68
C GLY A 39 -25.99 -29.25 -5.98
N TYR A 40 -26.60 -28.08 -6.00
CA TYR A 40 -26.14 -26.91 -5.24
C TYR A 40 -26.18 -27.20 -3.74
N PHE A 41 -27.32 -27.67 -3.21
CA PHE A 41 -27.49 -28.05 -1.81
C PHE A 41 -26.47 -29.10 -1.38
N ASN A 42 -26.26 -30.14 -2.18
CA ASN A 42 -25.26 -31.17 -1.90
C ASN A 42 -23.85 -30.58 -1.84
N SER A 43 -23.47 -29.66 -2.73
CA SER A 43 -22.14 -29.00 -2.70
C SER A 43 -21.94 -28.06 -1.48
N THR A 44 -23.01 -27.43 -0.99
CA THR A 44 -22.96 -26.57 0.21
C THR A 44 -23.02 -27.37 1.52
N PHE A 45 -23.76 -28.49 1.56
CA PHE A 45 -23.90 -29.33 2.76
C PHE A 45 -22.80 -30.40 2.91
N THR A 46 -22.05 -30.73 1.86
CA THR A 46 -20.97 -31.73 1.92
C THR A 46 -19.67 -31.23 2.53
N ARG A 47 -19.54 -29.92 2.83
CA ARG A 47 -18.35 -29.37 3.49
C ARG A 47 -18.36 -29.70 4.97
N LYS A 48 -17.88 -30.90 5.30
CA LYS A 48 -17.75 -31.37 6.68
C LYS A 48 -16.79 -30.44 7.45
N ASN A 49 -17.28 -29.91 8.57
CA ASN A 49 -16.50 -29.26 9.62
C ASN A 49 -15.89 -27.87 9.28
N VAL A 50 -16.65 -27.01 8.59
CA VAL A 50 -16.35 -25.57 8.48
C VAL A 50 -16.89 -24.80 9.71
N PRO A 51 -16.36 -23.60 10.04
CA PRO A 51 -16.90 -22.77 11.12
C PRO A 51 -18.39 -22.47 10.92
N ARG A 52 -19.16 -22.49 12.00
CA ARG A 52 -20.62 -22.23 11.93
C ARG A 52 -20.89 -20.80 11.48
N GLY A 53 -22.10 -20.54 10.98
CA GLY A 53 -22.46 -19.27 10.37
C GLY A 53 -23.96 -19.07 10.14
N PRO A 54 -24.36 -17.92 9.57
CA PRO A 54 -25.75 -17.70 9.17
C PRO A 54 -26.17 -18.67 8.06
N ILE A 55 -27.42 -19.12 8.14
CA ILE A 55 -28.05 -19.93 7.09
C ILE A 55 -28.55 -18.97 6.01
N GLY A 56 -28.03 -19.13 4.79
CA GLY A 56 -28.42 -18.35 3.62
C GLY A 56 -29.58 -18.95 2.83
N PHE A 57 -30.14 -18.17 1.91
CA PHE A 57 -31.11 -18.66 0.94
C PHE A 57 -30.47 -19.64 -0.07
N PRO A 58 -31.27 -20.52 -0.70
CA PRO A 58 -30.79 -21.32 -1.83
C PRO A 58 -30.22 -20.40 -2.94
N ILE A 59 -29.16 -20.86 -3.61
CA ILE A 59 -28.49 -20.20 -4.75
C ILE A 59 -27.76 -18.89 -4.41
N VAL A 60 -28.34 -17.96 -3.64
CA VAL A 60 -27.74 -16.63 -3.36
C VAL A 60 -27.06 -16.57 -2.00
N GLY A 61 -27.30 -17.54 -1.11
CA GLY A 61 -26.71 -17.60 0.21
C GLY A 61 -27.15 -16.42 1.09
N SER A 62 -26.21 -15.83 1.81
CA SER A 62 -26.42 -14.71 2.74
C SER A 62 -26.41 -13.34 2.06
N PHE A 63 -26.24 -13.27 0.73
CA PHE A 63 -26.11 -12.00 0.00
C PHE A 63 -27.25 -11.01 0.28
N PRO A 64 -28.55 -11.40 0.30
CA PRO A 64 -29.64 -10.46 0.56
C PRO A 64 -29.57 -9.79 1.94
N PHE A 65 -28.90 -10.41 2.92
CA PHE A 65 -28.73 -9.85 4.27
C PHE A 65 -27.58 -8.83 4.36
N MET A 66 -26.80 -8.67 3.28
CA MET A 66 -25.60 -7.83 3.23
C MET A 66 -25.69 -6.71 2.18
N THR A 67 -26.85 -6.52 1.55
CA THR A 67 -27.04 -5.48 0.51
C THR A 67 -27.06 -4.06 1.06
N HIS A 68 -27.28 -3.90 2.37
CA HIS A 68 -27.31 -2.61 3.05
C HIS A 68 -26.51 -2.70 4.35
N TYR A 69 -25.51 -1.82 4.52
CA TYR A 69 -24.57 -1.81 5.65
C TYR A 69 -24.02 -3.21 6.01
N PRO A 70 -23.29 -3.86 5.08
CA PRO A 70 -22.79 -5.23 5.29
C PRO A 70 -21.95 -5.37 6.55
N GLU A 71 -21.21 -4.33 6.93
CA GLU A 71 -20.41 -4.28 8.15
C GLU A 71 -21.24 -4.47 9.42
N LEU A 72 -22.47 -3.93 9.48
CA LEU A 72 -23.38 -4.12 10.61
C LEU A 72 -23.94 -5.54 10.64
N ALA A 73 -24.21 -6.13 9.47
CA ALA A 73 -24.60 -7.53 9.37
C ALA A 73 -23.48 -8.46 9.88
N LEU A 74 -22.24 -8.21 9.46
CA LEU A 74 -21.08 -8.94 9.94
C LEU A 74 -20.85 -8.75 11.43
N HIS A 75 -21.01 -7.53 11.96
CA HIS A 75 -20.87 -7.29 13.40
C HIS A 75 -21.87 -8.07 14.24
N ARG A 76 -23.15 -8.10 13.82
CA ARG A 76 -24.18 -8.91 14.48
C ARG A 76 -23.86 -10.40 14.44
N TRP A 77 -23.30 -10.90 13.34
CA TRP A 77 -22.89 -12.30 13.23
C TRP A 77 -21.64 -12.61 14.04
N TYR A 78 -20.68 -11.70 14.12
CA TYR A 78 -19.54 -11.81 15.03
C TYR A 78 -20.02 -11.97 16.48
N LYS A 79 -20.93 -11.11 16.96
CA LYS A 79 -21.50 -11.22 18.31
C LYS A 79 -22.23 -12.56 18.57
N LYS A 80 -22.73 -13.22 17.52
CA LYS A 80 -23.47 -14.50 17.62
C LYS A 80 -22.59 -15.74 17.47
N TYR A 81 -21.66 -15.73 16.52
CA TYR A 81 -20.87 -16.89 16.13
C TYR A 81 -19.41 -16.84 16.63
N GLY A 82 -18.98 -15.69 17.15
CA GLY A 82 -17.66 -15.46 17.71
C GLY A 82 -16.63 -14.99 16.67
N ASP A 83 -15.36 -15.11 17.07
CA ASP A 83 -14.18 -14.55 16.42
C ASP A 83 -13.96 -15.00 14.97
N MET A 84 -14.43 -16.21 14.64
CA MET A 84 -14.27 -16.83 13.32
C MET A 84 -15.53 -17.60 12.96
N TYR A 85 -16.16 -17.21 11.86
CA TYR A 85 -17.38 -17.83 11.35
C TYR A 85 -17.39 -17.86 9.83
N SER A 86 -18.23 -18.70 9.24
CA SER A 86 -18.34 -18.79 7.77
C SER A 86 -19.68 -18.29 7.27
N LEU A 87 -19.75 -17.90 6.00
CA LEU A 87 -21.00 -17.60 5.32
C LEU A 87 -20.89 -17.94 3.84
N GLN A 88 -22.02 -18.20 3.21
CA GLN A 88 -22.08 -18.51 1.79
C GLN A 88 -22.60 -17.30 1.02
N LEU A 89 -21.88 -16.81 0.00
CA LEU A 89 -22.38 -15.84 -0.98
C LEU A 89 -22.42 -16.52 -2.33
N GLY A 90 -23.62 -16.76 -2.87
CA GLY A 90 -23.76 -17.58 -4.07
C GLY A 90 -23.06 -18.95 -3.92
N ASN A 91 -22.27 -19.35 -4.91
CA ASN A 91 -21.45 -20.55 -4.85
C ASN A 91 -20.12 -20.39 -4.08
N GLN A 92 -19.84 -19.22 -3.49
CA GLN A 92 -18.58 -18.91 -2.82
C GLN A 92 -18.69 -18.96 -1.29
N LEU A 93 -17.83 -19.77 -0.65
CA LEU A 93 -17.67 -19.79 0.81
C LEU A 93 -16.77 -18.65 1.25
N PHE A 94 -17.21 -17.91 2.26
CA PHE A 94 -16.48 -16.85 2.95
C PHE A 94 -16.18 -17.29 4.38
N LEU A 95 -14.95 -17.02 4.82
CA LEU A 95 -14.50 -17.11 6.19
C LEU A 95 -14.26 -15.69 6.72
N VAL A 96 -14.94 -15.33 7.79
CA VAL A 96 -14.90 -14.00 8.38
C VAL A 96 -14.06 -14.03 9.64
N LEU A 97 -13.02 -13.19 9.70
CA LEU A 97 -12.09 -13.10 10.83
C LEU A 97 -12.30 -11.80 11.58
N SER A 98 -12.56 -11.87 12.89
CA SER A 98 -12.88 -10.71 13.73
C SER A 98 -12.02 -10.62 15.00
N ASP A 99 -10.99 -11.47 15.13
CA ASP A 99 -10.04 -11.47 16.25
C ASP A 99 -8.60 -11.23 15.77
N PRO A 100 -7.82 -10.34 16.41
CA PRO A 100 -6.42 -10.08 16.08
C PRO A 100 -5.52 -11.33 16.07
N GLY A 101 -5.70 -12.25 17.03
CA GLY A 101 -4.92 -13.48 17.12
C GLY A 101 -5.17 -14.42 15.94
N VAL A 102 -6.45 -14.68 15.62
CA VAL A 102 -6.84 -15.48 14.46
C VAL A 102 -6.34 -14.86 13.16
N ILE A 103 -6.40 -13.54 13.03
CA ILE A 103 -5.89 -12.83 11.85
C ILE A 103 -4.38 -13.00 11.72
N LYS A 104 -3.62 -12.91 12.81
CA LYS A 104 -2.17 -13.18 12.80
C LYS A 104 -1.88 -14.62 12.37
N ASP A 105 -2.56 -15.60 12.95
CA ASP A 105 -2.35 -17.02 12.62
C ASP A 105 -2.62 -17.32 11.14
N LEU A 106 -3.71 -16.76 10.59
CA LEU A 106 -4.15 -17.09 9.24
C LEU A 106 -3.54 -16.18 8.16
N MET A 107 -3.64 -14.87 8.32
CA MET A 107 -3.26 -13.92 7.27
C MET A 107 -1.78 -13.54 7.29
N ILE A 108 -1.09 -13.72 8.42
CA ILE A 108 0.34 -13.46 8.56
C ILE A 108 1.10 -14.80 8.51
N ALA A 109 0.95 -15.65 9.53
CA ALA A 109 1.71 -16.90 9.64
C ALA A 109 1.42 -17.88 8.50
N LYS A 110 0.15 -18.05 8.11
CA LYS A 110 -0.26 -18.81 6.91
C LYS A 110 -0.43 -17.94 5.66
N GLY A 111 0.19 -16.76 5.61
CA GLY A 111 -0.01 -15.82 4.52
C GLY A 111 0.34 -16.37 3.13
N ALA A 112 1.21 -17.37 2.99
CA ALA A 112 1.53 -17.95 1.68
C ALA A 112 0.31 -18.63 1.05
N ILE A 113 -0.56 -19.18 1.89
CA ILE A 113 -1.79 -19.90 1.53
C ILE A 113 -2.97 -18.93 1.43
N VAL A 114 -3.03 -17.96 2.35
CA VAL A 114 -4.20 -17.07 2.52
C VAL A 114 -4.05 -15.73 1.78
N SER A 115 -2.94 -15.48 1.08
CA SER A 115 -2.71 -14.19 0.39
C SER A 115 -3.09 -14.17 -1.09
N SER A 116 -3.85 -15.13 -1.61
CA SER A 116 -4.36 -14.99 -2.98
C SER A 116 -5.56 -14.05 -3.06
N ARG A 117 -6.02 -13.78 -4.28
CA ARG A 117 -7.28 -13.11 -4.57
C ARG A 117 -8.16 -14.08 -5.35
N LYS A 118 -9.47 -14.03 -5.13
CA LYS A 118 -10.39 -14.77 -5.99
C LYS A 118 -10.39 -14.10 -7.37
N ASP A 119 -10.36 -14.89 -8.42
CA ASP A 119 -10.45 -14.38 -9.80
C ASP A 119 -11.91 -13.98 -10.10
N MET A 120 -12.34 -12.86 -9.51
CA MET A 120 -13.68 -12.32 -9.63
C MET A 120 -13.95 -11.85 -11.07
N PHE A 121 -15.13 -12.17 -11.59
CA PHE A 121 -15.54 -11.89 -12.96
C PHE A 121 -15.51 -10.39 -13.29
N ILE A 122 -16.06 -9.55 -12.42
CA ILE A 122 -16.11 -8.10 -12.66
C ILE A 122 -14.76 -7.46 -12.38
N LYS A 123 -14.22 -7.60 -11.16
CA LYS A 123 -13.00 -6.90 -10.75
C LYS A 123 -11.74 -7.41 -11.45
N ALA A 124 -11.48 -8.71 -11.37
CA ALA A 124 -10.21 -9.29 -11.80
C ALA A 124 -10.19 -9.56 -13.31
N GLN A 125 -11.23 -10.20 -13.85
CA GLN A 125 -11.27 -10.58 -15.27
C GLN A 125 -11.68 -9.43 -16.18
N THR A 126 -12.76 -8.71 -15.83
CA THR A 126 -13.32 -7.66 -16.70
C THR A 126 -12.55 -6.35 -16.58
N ILE A 127 -12.44 -5.76 -15.39
CA ILE A 127 -11.87 -4.41 -15.23
C ILE A 127 -10.34 -4.44 -15.34
N PHE A 128 -9.68 -5.28 -14.54
CA PHE A 128 -8.22 -5.30 -14.45
C PHE A 128 -7.51 -6.31 -15.36
N GLN A 129 -8.27 -7.22 -15.98
CA GLN A 129 -7.74 -8.28 -16.83
C GLN A 129 -6.53 -9.02 -16.21
N GLY A 130 -6.60 -9.29 -14.90
CA GLY A 130 -5.58 -10.03 -14.14
C GLY A 130 -4.25 -9.30 -13.92
N ARG A 131 -4.18 -7.97 -14.12
CA ARG A 131 -2.89 -7.22 -14.09
C ARG A 131 -2.70 -6.28 -12.91
N ALA A 132 -3.78 -5.83 -12.27
CA ALA A 132 -3.67 -4.89 -11.14
C ALA A 132 -3.26 -5.58 -9.83
N ILE A 133 -2.32 -4.98 -9.11
CA ILE A 133 -1.80 -5.47 -7.81
C ILE A 133 -2.87 -5.68 -6.73
N THR A 134 -4.02 -5.01 -6.86
CA THR A 134 -5.16 -5.06 -5.93
C THR A 134 -6.15 -6.20 -6.23
N GLY A 135 -6.14 -6.75 -7.45
CA GLY A 135 -7.10 -7.75 -7.91
C GLY A 135 -6.49 -9.08 -8.37
N SER A 136 -5.21 -9.11 -8.72
CA SER A 136 -4.55 -10.32 -9.24
C SER A 136 -4.33 -11.39 -8.16
N GLN A 137 -4.49 -12.64 -8.58
CA GLN A 137 -4.12 -13.83 -7.80
C GLN A 137 -2.65 -13.78 -7.38
N TYR A 138 -2.30 -14.49 -6.30
CA TYR A 138 -0.90 -14.59 -5.88
C TYR A 138 -0.11 -15.41 -6.90
N GLY A 139 1.04 -14.90 -7.33
CA GLY A 139 1.89 -15.53 -8.35
C GLY A 139 2.98 -14.59 -8.84
N ASP A 140 3.83 -15.07 -9.76
CA ASP A 140 5.03 -14.36 -10.21
C ASP A 140 4.72 -12.96 -10.78
N ARG A 141 3.68 -12.83 -11.61
CA ARG A 141 3.26 -11.52 -12.13
C ARG A 141 2.89 -10.54 -11.01
N TRP A 142 2.09 -10.99 -10.04
CA TRP A 142 1.68 -10.14 -8.93
C TRP A 142 2.88 -9.74 -8.06
N ARG A 143 3.80 -10.67 -7.77
CA ARG A 143 5.03 -10.38 -7.01
C ARG A 143 5.89 -9.35 -7.75
N LYS A 144 6.07 -9.50 -9.07
CA LYS A 144 6.77 -8.53 -9.93
C LYS A 144 6.13 -7.16 -9.86
N HIS A 145 4.82 -7.07 -10.14
CA HIS A 145 4.08 -5.82 -10.13
C HIS A 145 4.10 -5.14 -8.75
N ARG A 146 3.99 -5.91 -7.66
CA ARG A 146 4.07 -5.38 -6.29
C ARG A 146 5.47 -4.86 -5.96
N ARG A 147 6.54 -5.58 -6.34
CA ARG A 147 7.93 -5.13 -6.14
C ARG A 147 8.17 -3.78 -6.82
N ILE A 148 7.80 -3.68 -8.10
CA ILE A 148 7.94 -2.45 -8.89
C ILE A 148 7.13 -1.31 -8.27
N ALA A 149 5.88 -1.57 -7.88
CA ALA A 149 5.04 -0.56 -7.23
C ALA A 149 5.63 -0.11 -5.89
N TYR A 150 6.08 -1.03 -5.05
CA TYR A 150 6.62 -0.74 -3.73
C TYR A 150 7.92 0.07 -3.79
N SER A 151 8.81 -0.22 -4.74
CA SER A 151 10.06 0.53 -4.90
C SER A 151 9.85 2.02 -5.21
N TYR A 152 8.65 2.40 -5.66
CA TYR A 152 8.30 3.79 -5.97
C TYR A 152 7.64 4.54 -4.80
N ILE A 153 7.23 3.85 -3.73
CA ILE A 153 6.51 4.44 -2.58
C ILE A 153 7.09 4.00 -1.23
N GLN A 154 8.34 3.56 -1.24
CA GLN A 154 9.13 3.36 -0.02
C GLN A 154 9.35 4.69 0.71
N GLN A 155 9.79 4.63 1.97
CA GLN A 155 9.97 5.79 2.84
C GLN A 155 10.73 6.95 2.16
N ARG A 156 11.89 6.65 1.53
CA ARG A 156 12.67 7.64 0.79
C ARG A 156 11.88 8.37 -0.29
N SER A 157 11.08 7.64 -1.07
CA SER A 157 10.24 8.23 -2.12
C SER A 157 9.14 9.11 -1.54
N VAL A 158 8.55 8.72 -0.41
CA VAL A 158 7.55 9.55 0.30
C VAL A 158 8.17 10.88 0.76
N ASP A 159 9.42 10.86 1.24
CA ASP A 159 10.13 12.08 1.61
C ASP A 159 10.39 12.97 0.38
N GLU A 160 10.75 12.38 -0.76
CA GLU A 160 10.90 13.09 -2.05
C GLU A 160 9.56 13.67 -2.56
N PHE A 161 8.43 13.02 -2.28
CA PHE A 161 7.09 13.53 -2.64
C PHE A 161 6.59 14.63 -1.69
N THR A 162 7.19 14.81 -0.51
CA THR A 162 6.67 15.71 0.53
C THR A 162 6.43 17.14 0.05
N PRO A 163 7.29 17.77 -0.78
CA PRO A 163 7.01 19.09 -1.35
C PRO A 163 5.72 19.14 -2.19
N ILE A 164 5.36 18.05 -2.88
CA ILE A 164 4.09 17.95 -3.62
C ILE A 164 2.92 17.95 -2.63
N LEU A 165 3.02 17.14 -1.57
CA LEU A 165 1.95 16.99 -0.57
C LEU A 165 1.75 18.27 0.23
N GLU A 166 2.83 18.97 0.57
CA GLU A 166 2.79 20.29 1.18
C GLU A 166 2.19 21.33 0.23
N ARG A 167 2.47 21.27 -1.07
CA ARG A 167 1.82 22.18 -2.03
C ARG A 167 0.32 21.98 -2.09
N GLU A 168 -0.15 20.75 -2.29
CA GLU A 168 -1.57 20.52 -2.52
C GLU A 168 -2.40 20.65 -1.23
N SER A 169 -1.85 20.31 -0.05
CA SER A 169 -2.51 20.61 1.23
C SER A 169 -2.60 22.11 1.53
N PHE A 170 -1.64 22.92 1.07
CA PHE A 170 -1.77 24.38 1.08
C PHE A 170 -2.90 24.85 0.15
N VAL A 171 -2.94 24.33 -1.08
CA VAL A 171 -4.00 24.67 -2.06
C VAL A 171 -5.38 24.26 -1.54
N LEU A 172 -5.49 23.15 -0.83
CA LEU A 172 -6.70 22.73 -0.11
C LEU A 172 -7.19 23.83 0.84
N VAL A 173 -6.34 24.28 1.76
CA VAL A 173 -6.67 25.35 2.71
C VAL A 173 -7.03 26.65 1.99
N LYS A 174 -6.23 27.05 1.00
CA LYS A 174 -6.46 28.27 0.22
C LYS A 174 -7.83 28.26 -0.47
N THR A 175 -8.15 27.18 -1.18
CA THR A 175 -9.42 27.10 -1.93
C THR A 175 -10.63 27.01 -1.00
N LEU A 176 -10.51 26.37 0.17
CA LEU A 176 -11.54 26.42 1.21
C LEU A 176 -11.75 27.84 1.74
N TYR A 177 -10.67 28.60 1.95
CA TYR A 177 -10.75 30.00 2.39
C TYR A 177 -11.45 30.88 1.35
N GLU A 178 -11.05 30.76 0.08
CA GLU A 178 -11.61 31.53 -1.03
C GLU A 178 -13.10 31.23 -1.25
N ASP A 179 -13.49 29.96 -1.35
CA ASP A 179 -14.87 29.57 -1.62
C ASP A 179 -15.79 29.85 -0.42
N SER A 180 -15.26 29.79 0.81
CA SER A 180 -16.00 30.18 2.02
C SER A 180 -16.09 31.69 2.21
N LYS A 181 -15.41 32.49 1.35
CA LYS A 181 -15.26 33.93 1.51
C LYS A 181 -14.80 34.31 2.92
N GLY A 182 -13.77 33.62 3.42
CA GLY A 182 -13.23 33.80 4.77
C GLY A 182 -14.16 33.31 5.90
N GLY A 183 -15.05 32.36 5.62
CA GLY A 183 -16.00 31.80 6.60
C GLY A 183 -17.36 32.49 6.66
N LEU A 184 -17.65 33.38 5.71
CA LEU A 184 -18.96 33.98 5.51
C LEU A 184 -19.96 33.01 4.88
N LEU A 185 -19.48 32.12 4.02
CA LEU A 185 -20.29 31.11 3.36
C LEU A 185 -19.90 29.70 3.84
N PRO A 186 -20.89 28.83 4.07
CA PRO A 186 -20.62 27.44 4.33
C PRO A 186 -20.16 26.71 3.06
N VAL A 187 -19.22 25.79 3.20
CA VAL A 187 -18.62 25.04 2.07
C VAL A 187 -18.56 23.55 2.38
N ASN A 188 -18.92 22.73 1.40
CA ASN A 188 -18.72 21.29 1.45
C ASN A 188 -17.25 20.95 1.11
N PRO A 189 -16.49 20.24 1.97
CA PRO A 189 -15.07 19.97 1.75
C PRO A 189 -14.78 18.93 0.67
N GLN A 190 -15.78 18.18 0.17
CA GLN A 190 -15.59 17.02 -0.71
C GLN A 190 -14.78 17.36 -1.96
N ARG A 191 -15.13 18.44 -2.68
CA ARG A 191 -14.44 18.79 -3.93
C ARG A 191 -13.01 19.26 -3.68
N HIS A 192 -12.77 19.95 -2.56
CA HIS A 192 -11.45 20.43 -2.19
C HIS A 192 -10.53 19.28 -1.78
N ALA A 193 -11.01 18.39 -0.90
CA ALA A 193 -10.28 17.18 -0.52
C ALA A 193 -10.03 16.27 -1.73
N GLY A 194 -11.07 16.03 -2.55
CA GLY A 194 -10.96 15.23 -3.77
C GLY A 194 -9.92 15.78 -4.75
N ARG A 195 -9.86 17.10 -4.96
CA ARG A 195 -8.85 17.72 -5.81
C ARG A 195 -7.44 17.67 -5.20
N CYS A 196 -7.30 17.91 -3.90
CA CYS A 196 -6.01 17.83 -3.21
C CYS A 196 -5.35 16.46 -3.44
N LEU A 197 -6.10 15.38 -3.17
CA LEU A 197 -5.58 14.02 -3.27
C LEU A 197 -5.44 13.58 -4.73
N LEU A 198 -6.31 14.06 -5.61
CA LEU A 198 -6.15 13.87 -7.04
C LEU A 198 -4.84 14.49 -7.53
N ASN A 199 -4.53 15.73 -7.15
CA ASN A 199 -3.30 16.40 -7.59
C ASN A 199 -2.04 15.75 -7.01
N ASN A 200 -2.08 15.27 -5.76
CA ASN A 200 -0.99 14.45 -5.23
C ASN A 200 -0.73 13.24 -6.13
N MET A 201 -1.77 12.46 -6.42
CA MET A 201 -1.63 11.25 -7.22
C MET A 201 -1.33 11.52 -8.69
N LEU A 202 -1.85 12.58 -9.29
CA LEU A 202 -1.50 12.98 -10.66
C LEU A 202 -0.03 13.40 -10.77
N ALA A 203 0.48 14.13 -9.78
CA ALA A 203 1.88 14.54 -9.76
C ALA A 203 2.81 13.34 -9.55
N ILE A 204 2.51 12.49 -8.57
CA ILE A 204 3.29 11.29 -8.25
C ILE A 204 3.23 10.26 -9.39
N THR A 205 2.07 10.09 -10.04
CA THR A 205 1.86 9.02 -11.04
C THR A 205 2.20 9.46 -12.46
N PHE A 206 1.84 10.69 -12.83
CA PHE A 206 1.92 11.18 -14.21
C PHE A 206 2.72 12.47 -14.38
N GLY A 207 3.23 13.07 -13.29
CA GLY A 207 3.98 14.33 -13.35
C GLY A 207 3.13 15.53 -13.77
N ILE A 208 1.81 15.49 -13.60
CA ILE A 208 0.87 16.55 -13.98
C ILE A 208 0.03 17.02 -12.79
N ARG A 209 -0.65 18.16 -12.91
CA ARG A 209 -1.62 18.66 -11.91
C ARG A 209 -2.79 19.36 -12.59
N THR A 210 -3.88 19.53 -11.86
CA THR A 210 -5.03 20.37 -12.25
C THR A 210 -4.98 21.73 -11.56
N ASP A 211 -5.38 22.78 -12.27
CA ASP A 211 -5.29 24.16 -11.78
C ASP A 211 -6.58 24.68 -11.13
N ALA A 212 -7.72 24.07 -11.42
CA ALA A 212 -9.03 24.50 -10.90
C ALA A 212 -9.88 23.33 -10.38
N LEU A 213 -10.80 23.62 -9.46
CA LEU A 213 -11.83 22.68 -9.00
C LEU A 213 -12.81 22.28 -10.11
N SER A 214 -13.01 23.17 -11.09
CA SER A 214 -13.88 22.96 -12.25
C SER A 214 -13.21 22.20 -13.40
N ASP A 215 -11.96 21.78 -13.24
CA ASP A 215 -11.24 21.03 -14.26
C ASP A 215 -12.02 19.72 -14.59
N PRO A 216 -12.35 19.47 -15.88
CA PRO A 216 -13.10 18.27 -16.27
C PRO A 216 -12.44 16.96 -15.81
N MET A 217 -11.11 16.93 -15.68
CA MET A 217 -10.38 15.76 -15.20
C MET A 217 -10.74 15.39 -13.75
N VAL A 218 -10.99 16.40 -12.91
CA VAL A 218 -11.38 16.18 -11.50
C VAL A 218 -12.69 15.41 -11.44
N SER A 219 -13.71 15.88 -12.18
CA SER A 219 -15.01 15.21 -12.20
C SER A 219 -14.91 13.81 -12.79
N GLU A 220 -14.11 13.62 -13.84
CA GLU A 220 -13.98 12.35 -14.54
C GLU A 220 -13.26 11.28 -13.70
N VAL A 221 -12.14 11.62 -13.07
CA VAL A 221 -11.40 10.68 -12.20
C VAL A 221 -12.23 10.27 -11.00
N LEU A 222 -12.92 11.23 -10.37
CA LEU A 222 -13.81 10.93 -9.25
C LEU A 222 -15.02 10.07 -9.69
N ARG A 223 -15.55 10.28 -10.91
CA ARG A 223 -16.61 9.42 -11.48
C ARG A 223 -16.12 7.98 -11.67
N ILE A 224 -14.95 7.79 -12.29
CA ILE A 224 -14.35 6.46 -12.51
C ILE A 224 -14.08 5.75 -11.18
N SER A 225 -13.49 6.46 -10.21
CA SER A 225 -13.15 5.88 -8.90
C SER A 225 -14.39 5.42 -8.13
N ARG A 226 -15.47 6.21 -8.12
CA ARG A 226 -16.74 5.80 -7.51
C ARG A 226 -17.40 4.64 -8.22
N GLU A 227 -17.41 4.65 -9.55
CA GLU A 227 -18.00 3.56 -10.32
C GLU A 227 -17.22 2.26 -10.11
N PHE A 228 -15.91 2.34 -9.94
CA PHE A 228 -15.07 1.22 -9.55
C PHE A 228 -15.48 0.66 -8.19
N MET A 229 -15.66 1.50 -7.17
CA MET A 229 -16.12 1.05 -5.85
C MET A 229 -17.51 0.40 -5.92
N ASN A 230 -18.43 0.98 -6.68
CA ASN A 230 -19.78 0.45 -6.87
C ASN A 230 -19.83 -0.89 -7.62
N CYS A 231 -18.83 -1.19 -8.45
CA CYS A 231 -18.76 -2.45 -9.19
C CYS A 231 -18.01 -3.56 -8.44
N THR A 232 -17.05 -3.20 -7.58
CA THR A 232 -16.00 -4.15 -7.12
C THR A 232 -15.98 -4.43 -5.62
N GLY A 233 -16.90 -3.87 -4.84
CA GLY A 233 -17.05 -4.21 -3.42
C GLY A 233 -17.47 -5.66 -3.21
N PRO A 234 -17.13 -6.29 -2.06
CA PRO A 234 -17.35 -7.72 -1.80
C PRO A 234 -18.80 -8.18 -1.93
N VAL A 235 -19.76 -7.27 -1.78
CA VAL A 235 -21.20 -7.51 -1.89
C VAL A 235 -21.88 -6.58 -2.89
N SER A 236 -21.10 -5.96 -3.78
CA SER A 236 -21.61 -4.99 -4.76
C SER A 236 -22.37 -5.63 -5.92
N ASN A 237 -22.09 -6.89 -6.23
CA ASN A 237 -22.71 -7.58 -7.34
C ASN A 237 -22.84 -9.10 -7.09
N LEU A 238 -23.92 -9.71 -7.59
CA LEU A 238 -24.13 -11.16 -7.55
C LEU A 238 -23.42 -11.90 -8.71
N VAL A 239 -22.97 -11.17 -9.75
CA VAL A 239 -22.35 -11.77 -10.94
C VAL A 239 -21.08 -12.54 -10.56
N ASP A 240 -20.33 -12.05 -9.57
CA ASP A 240 -19.12 -12.71 -9.07
C ASP A 240 -19.41 -14.04 -8.34
N PHE A 241 -20.64 -14.26 -7.87
CA PHE A 241 -21.01 -15.40 -7.02
C PHE A 241 -22.05 -16.35 -7.61
N VAL A 242 -22.70 -15.96 -8.71
CA VAL A 242 -23.70 -16.78 -9.40
C VAL A 242 -23.25 -16.99 -10.84
N PRO A 243 -22.57 -18.11 -11.16
CA PRO A 243 -21.95 -18.34 -12.47
C PRO A 243 -22.90 -18.22 -13.66
N PHE A 244 -24.19 -18.53 -13.47
CA PHE A 244 -25.21 -18.33 -14.50
C PHE A 244 -25.30 -16.87 -14.96
N LEU A 245 -25.19 -15.91 -14.03
CA LEU A 245 -25.23 -14.48 -14.32
C LEU A 245 -24.01 -13.99 -15.12
N GLN A 246 -22.95 -14.79 -15.22
CA GLN A 246 -21.77 -14.47 -16.04
C GLN A 246 -22.00 -14.84 -17.52
N ARG A 247 -22.95 -15.72 -17.81
CA ARG A 247 -23.24 -16.20 -19.17
C ARG A 247 -24.30 -15.38 -19.90
N ILE A 248 -25.13 -14.64 -19.17
CA ILE A 248 -26.16 -13.77 -19.73
C ILE A 248 -25.73 -12.30 -19.68
N PRO A 249 -26.14 -11.45 -20.64
CA PRO A 249 -25.84 -10.02 -20.58
C PRO A 249 -26.54 -9.37 -19.38
N THR A 250 -25.77 -8.90 -18.39
CA THR A 250 -26.32 -8.17 -17.23
C THR A 250 -25.90 -6.69 -17.25
N PRO A 251 -26.67 -5.78 -16.60
CA PRO A 251 -26.27 -4.39 -16.45
C PRO A 251 -24.90 -4.23 -15.79
N MET A 252 -24.56 -5.10 -14.84
CA MET A 252 -23.27 -5.06 -14.15
C MET A 252 -22.10 -5.38 -15.09
N GLN A 253 -22.25 -6.37 -15.99
CA GLN A 253 -21.22 -6.65 -16.99
C GLN A 253 -20.99 -5.44 -17.93
N LYS A 254 -22.07 -4.79 -18.37
CA LYS A 254 -21.98 -3.57 -19.19
C LYS A 254 -21.27 -2.44 -18.45
N ARG A 255 -21.58 -2.23 -17.17
CA ARG A 255 -20.92 -1.25 -16.30
C ARG A 255 -19.43 -1.55 -16.14
N GLY A 256 -19.06 -2.79 -15.84
CA GLY A 256 -17.67 -3.22 -15.73
C GLY A 256 -16.88 -3.06 -17.04
N ALA A 257 -17.47 -3.42 -18.18
CA ALA A 257 -16.87 -3.25 -19.49
C ALA A 257 -16.65 -1.76 -19.85
N ARG A 258 -17.66 -0.92 -19.60
CA ARG A 258 -17.54 0.53 -19.80
C ARG A 258 -16.48 1.14 -18.89
N LEU A 259 -16.44 0.72 -17.62
CA LEU A 259 -15.44 1.19 -16.67
C LEU A 259 -14.02 0.83 -17.11
N ARG A 260 -13.80 -0.39 -17.64
CA ARG A 260 -12.52 -0.77 -18.25
C ARG A 260 -12.15 0.19 -19.39
N GLU A 261 -13.08 0.45 -20.31
CA GLU A 261 -12.84 1.32 -21.46
C GLU A 261 -12.53 2.75 -21.04
N ASP A 262 -13.32 3.33 -20.14
CA ASP A 262 -13.11 4.67 -19.58
C ASP A 262 -11.72 4.78 -18.91
N THR A 263 -11.35 3.76 -18.13
CA THR A 263 -10.06 3.68 -17.42
C THR A 263 -8.88 3.61 -18.39
N ILE A 264 -8.95 2.71 -19.39
CA ILE A 264 -7.88 2.58 -20.40
C ILE A 264 -7.78 3.84 -21.24
N LYS A 265 -8.91 4.45 -21.62
CA LYS A 265 -8.94 5.68 -22.40
C LYS A 265 -8.28 6.84 -21.65
N LEU A 266 -8.62 7.03 -20.38
CA LEU A 266 -8.11 8.14 -19.60
C LEU A 266 -6.61 7.96 -19.28
N TYR A 267 -6.27 6.91 -18.53
CA TYR A 267 -4.91 6.72 -18.03
C TYR A 267 -3.95 6.22 -19.11
N GLY A 268 -4.43 5.35 -20.00
CA GLY A 268 -3.67 4.94 -21.17
C GLY A 268 -3.42 6.11 -22.14
N GLY A 269 -4.37 7.06 -22.22
CA GLY A 269 -4.16 8.32 -22.95
C GLY A 269 -3.02 9.15 -22.38
N MET A 270 -2.96 9.31 -21.05
CA MET A 270 -1.88 10.02 -20.35
C MET A 270 -0.52 9.34 -20.57
N ILE A 271 -0.46 8.01 -20.51
CA ILE A 271 0.78 7.25 -20.77
C ILE A 271 1.26 7.44 -22.21
N LYS A 272 0.36 7.38 -23.19
CA LYS A 272 0.71 7.61 -24.61
C LYS A 272 1.19 9.04 -24.86
N ASP A 273 0.57 10.01 -24.20
CA ASP A 273 1.01 11.40 -24.28
C ASP A 273 2.43 11.57 -23.71
N MET A 274 2.69 10.98 -22.55
CA MET A 274 4.02 10.95 -21.94
C MET A 274 5.07 10.27 -22.82
N GLU A 275 4.76 9.11 -23.40
CA GLU A 275 5.65 8.39 -24.32
C GLU A 275 5.99 9.26 -25.54
N ARG A 276 5.01 9.98 -26.10
CA ARG A 276 5.23 10.94 -27.20
C ARG A 276 6.19 12.06 -26.80
N ARG A 277 6.01 12.64 -25.62
CA ARG A 277 6.85 13.74 -25.10
C ARG A 277 8.28 13.28 -24.85
N LEU A 278 8.47 12.09 -24.28
CA LEU A 278 9.78 11.46 -24.10
C LEU A 278 10.48 11.22 -25.45
N GLN A 279 9.76 10.72 -26.46
CA GLN A 279 10.30 10.51 -27.81
C GLN A 279 10.68 11.82 -28.52
N ALA A 280 9.95 12.90 -28.24
CA ALA A 280 10.28 14.24 -28.73
C ALA A 280 11.46 14.90 -28.00
N GLY A 281 12.05 14.25 -27.00
CA GLY A 281 13.15 14.79 -26.19
C GLY A 281 12.70 15.90 -25.24
N GLU A 282 11.41 15.98 -24.91
CA GLU A 282 10.92 16.94 -23.92
C GLU A 282 11.37 16.54 -22.50
N ASP A 283 11.62 17.55 -21.66
CA ASP A 283 11.82 17.33 -20.24
C ASP A 283 10.47 16.94 -19.57
N VAL A 284 10.37 15.66 -19.21
CA VAL A 284 9.22 15.09 -18.51
C VAL A 284 9.59 14.90 -17.03
N PRO A 285 8.79 15.45 -16.09
CA PRO A 285 9.00 15.27 -14.66
C PRO A 285 9.15 13.81 -14.26
N ASP A 286 9.96 13.54 -13.24
CA ASP A 286 10.06 12.20 -12.68
C ASP A 286 8.73 11.80 -12.03
N CYS A 287 8.22 10.64 -12.43
CA CYS A 287 6.92 10.12 -12.02
C CYS A 287 6.82 8.61 -12.27
N LEU A 288 5.81 7.95 -11.68
CA LEU A 288 5.64 6.49 -11.80
C LEU A 288 5.54 6.05 -13.27
N ALA A 289 4.71 6.72 -14.06
CA ALA A 289 4.49 6.35 -15.46
C ALA A 289 5.77 6.46 -16.28
N LYS A 290 6.59 7.50 -16.06
CA LYS A 290 7.91 7.65 -16.70
C LYS A 290 8.81 6.48 -16.30
N LYS A 291 8.90 6.17 -15.00
CA LYS A 291 9.73 5.08 -14.52
C LYS A 291 9.33 3.72 -15.08
N LEU A 292 8.02 3.46 -15.18
CA LEU A 292 7.48 2.23 -15.78
C LEU A 292 7.79 2.13 -17.28
N LEU A 293 7.82 3.26 -18.00
CA LEU A 293 8.23 3.30 -19.41
C LEU A 293 9.72 3.03 -19.57
N GLU A 294 10.56 3.55 -18.68
CA GLU A 294 12.02 3.33 -18.69
C GLU A 294 12.40 1.86 -18.44
N ILE A 295 11.78 1.21 -17.45
CA ILE A 295 12.07 -0.19 -17.11
C ILE A 295 11.26 -1.19 -17.95
N ARG A 296 10.45 -0.72 -18.90
CA ARG A 296 9.48 -1.52 -19.64
C ARG A 296 10.10 -2.76 -20.30
N ALA A 297 11.25 -2.59 -20.95
CA ALA A 297 11.95 -3.66 -21.65
C ALA A 297 12.59 -4.65 -20.68
N GLU A 298 13.22 -4.14 -19.61
CA GLU A 298 13.87 -4.95 -18.57
C GLU A 298 12.88 -5.82 -17.80
N GLU A 299 11.73 -5.25 -17.45
CA GLU A 299 10.70 -5.90 -16.64
C GLU A 299 9.60 -6.57 -17.48
N GLU A 300 9.75 -6.61 -18.81
CA GLU A 300 8.78 -7.19 -19.76
C GLU A 300 7.35 -6.68 -19.55
N LEU A 301 7.19 -5.36 -19.40
CA LEU A 301 5.89 -4.73 -19.18
C LEU A 301 5.24 -4.42 -20.54
N ASN A 302 4.02 -4.90 -20.75
CA ASN A 302 3.22 -4.41 -21.87
C ASN A 302 2.46 -3.12 -21.48
N PHE A 303 1.89 -2.44 -22.48
CA PHE A 303 1.15 -1.20 -22.28
C PHE A 303 0.02 -1.33 -21.24
N LEU A 304 -0.66 -2.47 -21.22
CA LEU A 304 -1.75 -2.71 -20.29
C LEU A 304 -1.23 -2.96 -18.87
N ASP A 305 -0.05 -3.56 -18.68
CA ASP A 305 0.58 -3.70 -17.36
C ASP A 305 0.89 -2.32 -16.76
N ILE A 306 1.50 -1.43 -17.54
CA ILE A 306 1.80 -0.04 -17.14
C ILE A 306 0.49 0.71 -16.82
N THR A 307 -0.50 0.57 -17.69
CA THR A 307 -1.82 1.20 -17.49
C THR A 307 -2.48 0.69 -16.20
N MET A 308 -2.53 -0.62 -15.96
CA MET A 308 -3.19 -1.16 -14.77
C MET A 308 -2.43 -0.89 -13.47
N LEU A 309 -1.10 -0.75 -13.52
CA LEU A 309 -0.30 -0.30 -12.37
C LEU A 309 -0.62 1.15 -11.99
N THR A 310 -0.60 2.07 -12.96
CA THR A 310 -0.95 3.48 -12.70
C THR A 310 -2.41 3.64 -12.25
N VAL A 311 -3.33 2.88 -12.83
CA VAL A 311 -4.74 2.84 -12.38
C VAL A 311 -4.86 2.41 -10.92
N ALA A 312 -4.09 1.41 -10.49
CA ALA A 312 -4.13 0.95 -9.10
C ALA A 312 -3.72 2.06 -8.12
N PHE A 313 -2.75 2.90 -8.48
CA PHE A 313 -2.34 4.07 -7.71
C PHE A 313 -3.45 5.11 -7.67
N MET A 314 -4.01 5.49 -8.82
CA MET A 314 -5.04 6.52 -8.91
C MET A 314 -6.33 6.16 -8.16
N ILE A 315 -6.81 4.92 -8.31
CA ILE A 315 -8.05 4.48 -7.64
C ILE A 315 -7.85 4.40 -6.12
N ALA A 316 -6.70 3.89 -5.66
CA ALA A 316 -6.45 3.70 -4.22
C ALA A 316 -6.11 5.03 -3.52
N GLY A 317 -5.26 5.86 -4.12
CA GLY A 317 -4.69 7.06 -3.50
C GLY A 317 -5.57 8.31 -3.53
N VAL A 318 -6.67 8.33 -4.28
CA VAL A 318 -7.52 9.53 -4.39
C VAL A 318 -8.73 9.49 -3.46
N GLU A 319 -9.69 8.60 -3.73
CA GLU A 319 -11.00 8.62 -3.03
C GLU A 319 -10.86 8.25 -1.55
N THR A 320 -9.94 7.33 -1.20
CA THR A 320 -9.83 6.80 0.16
C THR A 320 -9.32 7.83 1.18
N PRO A 321 -8.17 8.51 0.99
CA PRO A 321 -7.76 9.60 1.89
C PRO A 321 -8.67 10.83 1.79
N ALA A 322 -9.23 11.14 0.61
CA ALA A 322 -10.18 12.25 0.49
C ALA A 322 -11.44 12.02 1.33
N GLY A 323 -11.93 10.78 1.43
CA GLY A 323 -13.04 10.40 2.29
C GLY A 323 -12.73 10.59 3.78
N LEU A 324 -11.52 10.23 4.21
CA LEU A 324 -11.07 10.43 5.60
C LEU A 324 -10.98 11.91 5.96
N ILE A 325 -10.50 12.78 5.06
CA ILE A 325 -10.47 14.24 5.28
C ILE A 325 -11.89 14.81 5.43
N GLN A 326 -12.85 14.30 4.64
CA GLN A 326 -14.25 14.72 4.77
C GLN A 326 -14.86 14.29 6.11
N TRP A 327 -14.63 13.04 6.53
CA TRP A 327 -15.08 12.55 7.83
C TRP A 327 -14.43 13.27 9.01
N PHE A 328 -13.14 13.59 8.88
CA PHE A 328 -12.43 14.46 9.81
C PHE A 328 -13.12 15.82 9.94
N ALA A 329 -13.41 16.50 8.82
CA ALA A 329 -14.08 17.80 8.84
C ALA A 329 -15.47 17.72 9.49
N ALA A 330 -16.24 16.66 9.20
CA ALA A 330 -17.55 16.42 9.80
C ALA A 330 -17.46 16.26 11.34
N HIS A 331 -16.53 15.44 11.83
CA HIS A 331 -16.35 15.22 13.26
C HIS A 331 -15.85 16.45 13.99
N ILE A 332 -14.81 17.11 13.49
CA ILE A 332 -14.23 18.28 14.15
C ILE A 332 -15.23 19.45 14.24
N SER A 333 -16.11 19.58 13.25
CA SER A 333 -17.18 20.59 13.25
C SER A 333 -18.22 20.37 14.36
N ARG A 334 -18.37 19.14 14.86
CA ARG A 334 -19.32 18.76 15.91
C ARG A 334 -18.69 18.56 17.29
N HIS A 335 -17.36 18.59 17.38
CA HIS A 335 -16.60 18.37 18.60
C HIS A 335 -15.65 19.57 18.86
N PRO A 336 -16.21 20.75 19.20
CA PRO A 336 -15.41 21.96 19.42
C PRO A 336 -14.38 21.80 20.56
N GLU A 337 -14.64 20.92 21.53
CA GLU A 337 -13.70 20.57 22.60
C GLU A 337 -12.47 19.82 22.09
N ILE A 338 -12.62 18.88 21.15
CA ILE A 338 -11.51 18.20 20.49
C ILE A 338 -10.74 19.23 19.64
N GLN A 339 -11.46 20.06 18.88
CA GLN A 339 -10.84 21.07 18.04
C GLN A 339 -10.00 22.06 18.85
N LYS A 340 -10.51 22.50 20.01
CA LYS A 340 -9.81 23.41 20.92
C LYS A 340 -8.49 22.81 21.44
N LYS A 341 -8.49 21.55 21.88
CA LYS A 341 -7.26 20.85 22.32
C LYS A 341 -6.21 20.81 21.20
N ALA A 342 -6.63 20.53 19.96
CA ALA A 342 -5.75 20.56 18.80
C ALA A 342 -5.21 21.96 18.49
N HIS A 343 -6.04 23.00 18.60
CA HIS A 343 -5.59 24.38 18.44
C HIS A 343 -4.55 24.79 19.49
N GLU A 344 -4.74 24.39 20.75
CA GLU A 344 -3.77 24.64 21.83
C GLU A 344 -2.42 23.97 21.56
N GLU A 345 -2.43 22.73 21.07
CA GLU A 345 -1.22 22.01 20.67
C GLU A 345 -0.51 22.69 19.48
N LEU A 346 -1.27 23.05 18.43
CA LEU A 346 -0.74 23.72 17.25
C LEU A 346 -0.17 25.10 17.57
N ASP A 347 -0.84 25.88 18.43
CA ASP A 347 -0.36 27.19 18.88
C ASP A 347 0.96 27.06 19.67
N ARG A 348 1.11 25.99 20.47
CA ARG A 348 2.32 25.72 21.24
C ARG A 348 3.50 25.27 20.39
N VAL A 349 3.28 24.36 19.43
CA VAL A 349 4.35 23.69 18.67
C VAL A 349 4.71 24.44 17.39
N VAL A 350 3.70 24.89 16.64
CA VAL A 350 3.88 25.50 15.32
C VAL A 350 3.86 27.04 15.41
N GLY A 351 3.03 27.57 16.32
CA GLY A 351 2.79 29.00 16.43
C GLY A 351 1.83 29.51 15.36
N ARG A 352 1.79 30.84 15.17
CA ARG A 352 0.81 31.51 14.30
C ARG A 352 1.39 32.06 12.99
N ASP A 353 2.70 31.96 12.80
CA ASP A 353 3.41 32.65 11.70
C ASP A 353 3.75 31.73 10.52
N ARG A 354 3.55 30.41 10.66
CA ARG A 354 3.79 29.42 9.60
C ARG A 354 2.79 28.28 9.64
N LEU A 355 2.59 27.64 8.50
CA LEU A 355 1.80 26.40 8.41
C LEU A 355 2.55 25.20 9.03
N PRO A 356 1.81 24.20 9.55
CA PRO A 356 2.38 22.90 9.90
C PRO A 356 3.08 22.25 8.69
N THR A 357 4.22 21.63 8.97
CA THR A 357 5.03 20.85 8.03
C THR A 357 5.16 19.42 8.54
N HIS A 358 5.63 18.51 7.70
CA HIS A 358 5.82 17.12 8.12
C HIS A 358 6.82 16.95 9.29
N HIS A 359 7.77 17.88 9.46
CA HIS A 359 8.72 17.86 10.57
C HIS A 359 8.07 18.11 11.94
N ASP A 360 6.90 18.76 11.97
CA ASP A 360 6.15 19.02 13.20
C ASP A 360 5.41 17.77 13.70
N GLN A 361 5.24 16.75 12.85
CA GLN A 361 4.42 15.57 13.12
C GLN A 361 4.79 14.88 14.43
N ALA A 362 6.09 14.75 14.73
CA ALA A 362 6.56 14.09 15.94
C ALA A 362 6.15 14.81 17.24
N GLN A 363 5.83 16.11 17.19
CA GLN A 363 5.47 16.93 18.34
C GLN A 363 3.96 17.21 18.44
N LEU A 364 3.20 16.94 17.37
CA LEU A 364 1.75 17.15 17.30
C LEU A 364 0.99 15.86 17.65
N HIS A 365 1.13 15.44 18.92
CA HIS A 365 0.61 14.16 19.41
C HIS A 365 -0.91 14.08 19.31
N PHE A 366 -1.62 15.13 19.72
CA PHE A 366 -3.08 15.15 19.70
C PHE A 366 -3.63 15.24 18.27
N CYS A 367 -2.99 16.00 17.36
CA CYS A 367 -3.35 15.94 15.94
C CYS A 367 -3.17 14.54 15.34
N ARG A 368 -2.08 13.84 15.67
CA ARG A 368 -1.88 12.43 15.27
C ARG A 368 -2.98 11.52 15.84
N ALA A 369 -3.35 11.74 17.10
CA ALA A 369 -4.40 10.98 17.76
C ALA A 369 -5.77 11.17 17.09
N ILE A 370 -6.09 12.39 16.63
CA ILE A 370 -7.30 12.66 15.83
C ILE A 370 -7.28 11.87 14.53
N ILE A 371 -6.16 11.87 13.80
CA ILE A 371 -6.03 11.15 12.52
C ILE A 371 -6.27 9.65 12.74
N LYS A 372 -5.65 9.05 13.77
CA LYS A 372 -5.85 7.64 14.12
C LYS A 372 -7.30 7.33 14.48
N GLU A 373 -7.96 8.20 15.23
CA GLU A 373 -9.36 8.01 15.59
C GLU A 373 -10.27 8.13 14.35
N VAL A 374 -9.98 9.01 13.39
CA VAL A 374 -10.70 9.06 12.10
C VAL A 374 -10.48 7.77 11.31
N GLN A 375 -9.25 7.27 11.26
CA GLN A 375 -8.90 6.02 10.57
C GLN A 375 -9.57 4.78 11.20
N ARG A 376 -9.74 4.76 12.53
CA ARG A 376 -10.49 3.73 13.26
C ARG A 376 -11.99 3.87 13.04
N TYR A 377 -12.53 5.07 13.19
CA TYR A 377 -13.98 5.30 13.20
C TYR A 377 -14.61 5.26 11.81
N HIS A 378 -13.86 5.68 10.77
CA HIS A 378 -14.35 5.87 9.40
C HIS A 378 -13.49 5.15 8.36
N ASN A 379 -13.09 3.91 8.68
CA ASN A 379 -12.33 3.08 7.76
C ASN A 379 -13.14 2.80 6.47
N PRO A 380 -12.63 3.17 5.27
CA PRO A 380 -13.34 3.00 4.01
C PRO A 380 -13.49 1.53 3.57
N PHE A 381 -12.79 0.58 4.21
CA PHE A 381 -12.79 -0.84 3.87
C PHE A 381 -13.23 -1.72 5.05
N TRP A 382 -14.48 -1.58 5.51
CA TRP A 382 -15.00 -2.33 6.66
C TRP A 382 -14.88 -3.85 6.57
N LEU A 383 -15.02 -4.42 5.36
CA LEU A 383 -14.86 -5.85 5.09
C LEU A 383 -13.42 -6.25 4.74
N GLY A 384 -12.50 -5.29 4.71
CA GLY A 384 -11.20 -5.44 4.07
C GLY A 384 -11.31 -5.75 2.57
N THR A 385 -10.18 -6.00 1.92
CA THR A 385 -10.19 -6.57 0.56
C THR A 385 -10.20 -8.09 0.65
N PRO A 386 -11.14 -8.82 0.02
CA PRO A 386 -11.25 -10.27 0.14
C PRO A 386 -10.01 -11.03 -0.34
N HIS A 387 -9.50 -11.90 0.50
CA HIS A 387 -8.42 -12.84 0.23
C HIS A 387 -8.96 -14.17 -0.28
N ALA A 388 -8.11 -15.03 -0.84
CA ALA A 388 -8.47 -16.38 -1.23
C ALA A 388 -7.42 -17.39 -0.80
N VAL A 389 -7.90 -18.55 -0.35
CA VAL A 389 -7.10 -19.71 0.04
C VAL A 389 -6.68 -20.50 -1.19
N THR A 390 -5.40 -20.86 -1.29
CA THR A 390 -4.85 -21.59 -2.45
C THR A 390 -4.89 -23.11 -2.33
N GLU A 391 -5.01 -23.65 -1.12
CA GLU A 391 -5.02 -25.09 -0.83
C GLU A 391 -5.88 -25.41 0.40
N ASP A 392 -6.34 -26.66 0.50
CA ASP A 392 -7.08 -27.13 1.67
C ASP A 392 -6.15 -27.14 2.90
N PHE A 393 -6.64 -26.63 4.04
CA PHE A 393 -5.92 -26.75 5.31
C PHE A 393 -6.86 -26.80 6.50
N THR A 394 -6.33 -27.20 7.66
CA THR A 394 -7.07 -27.23 8.93
C THR A 394 -6.60 -26.12 9.86
N TYR A 395 -7.53 -25.50 10.57
CA TYR A 395 -7.24 -24.52 11.62
C TYR A 395 -8.24 -24.65 12.77
N ARG A 396 -7.74 -24.79 14.01
CA ARG A 396 -8.55 -25.00 15.22
C ARG A 396 -9.61 -26.11 15.07
N GLY A 397 -9.24 -27.20 14.41
CA GLY A 397 -10.14 -28.34 14.14
C GLY A 397 -11.12 -28.12 12.99
N TYR A 398 -11.20 -26.93 12.38
CA TYR A 398 -12.03 -26.67 11.22
C TYR A 398 -11.29 -26.93 9.91
N SER A 399 -11.98 -27.52 8.95
CA SER A 399 -11.49 -27.68 7.58
C SER A 399 -11.77 -26.41 6.79
N ILE A 400 -10.74 -25.81 6.21
CA ILE A 400 -10.81 -24.63 5.34
C ILE A 400 -10.44 -25.08 3.93
N PRO A 401 -11.43 -25.27 3.03
CA PRO A 401 -11.15 -25.69 1.67
C PRO A 401 -10.44 -24.62 0.85
N LYS A 402 -9.72 -25.05 -0.17
CA LYS A 402 -9.24 -24.27 -1.30
C LYS A 402 -10.38 -23.42 -1.87
N ASP A 403 -10.00 -22.27 -2.41
CA ASP A 403 -10.90 -21.26 -2.97
C ASP A 403 -11.82 -20.59 -1.94
N THR A 404 -11.74 -20.93 -0.65
CA THR A 404 -12.43 -20.16 0.40
C THR A 404 -11.95 -18.71 0.40
N VAL A 405 -12.89 -17.78 0.38
CA VAL A 405 -12.60 -16.35 0.47
C VAL A 405 -12.44 -15.97 1.93
N VAL A 406 -11.40 -15.23 2.29
CA VAL A 406 -11.14 -14.82 3.68
C VAL A 406 -11.27 -13.30 3.77
N ILE A 407 -12.05 -12.81 4.73
CA ILE A 407 -12.21 -11.37 4.96
C ILE A 407 -11.79 -10.99 6.39
N CYS A 408 -11.11 -9.86 6.50
CA CYS A 408 -10.79 -9.23 7.77
C CYS A 408 -11.93 -8.28 8.12
N ASN A 409 -12.73 -8.62 9.13
CA ASN A 409 -13.88 -7.84 9.59
C ASN A 409 -13.40 -6.64 10.41
N THR A 410 -12.84 -5.64 9.73
CA THR A 410 -12.23 -4.47 10.36
C THR A 410 -13.24 -3.66 11.17
N TYR A 411 -14.51 -3.61 10.77
CA TYR A 411 -15.55 -2.95 11.56
C TYR A 411 -15.66 -3.56 12.95
N SER A 412 -15.75 -4.89 13.03
CA SER A 412 -15.86 -5.55 14.35
C SER A 412 -14.58 -5.43 15.17
N LEU A 413 -13.41 -5.35 14.52
CA LEU A 413 -12.14 -5.05 15.21
C LEU A 413 -12.08 -3.63 15.76
N HIS A 414 -12.61 -2.66 15.02
CA HIS A 414 -12.55 -1.22 15.34
C HIS A 414 -13.61 -0.81 16.36
N PHE A 415 -14.73 -1.54 16.40
CA PHE A 415 -15.82 -1.34 17.36
C PHE A 415 -15.92 -2.45 18.41
N ASN A 416 -14.80 -3.13 18.72
CA ASN A 416 -14.75 -4.13 19.77
C ASN A 416 -14.71 -3.46 21.16
N GLU A 417 -15.79 -3.59 21.93
CA GLU A 417 -15.94 -3.05 23.30
C GLU A 417 -14.89 -3.59 24.29
N GLN A 418 -14.32 -4.78 24.05
CA GLN A 418 -13.25 -5.31 24.90
C GLN A 418 -11.92 -4.60 24.67
N ARG A 419 -11.73 -4.00 23.48
CA ARG A 419 -10.48 -3.32 23.09
C ARG A 419 -10.59 -1.81 23.24
N TYR A 420 -11.74 -1.24 22.89
CA TYR A 420 -11.98 0.20 22.98
C TYR A 420 -13.13 0.45 23.95
N PRO A 421 -12.87 1.00 25.15
CA PRO A 421 -13.93 1.45 26.05
C PRO A 421 -14.80 2.50 25.33
N ASP A 422 -16.12 2.30 25.27
CA ASP A 422 -17.03 3.15 24.49
C ASP A 422 -16.63 3.29 23.00
N PRO A 423 -16.62 2.20 22.22
CA PRO A 423 -16.08 2.20 20.86
C PRO A 423 -16.82 3.11 19.88
N TYR A 424 -18.05 3.50 20.21
CA TYR A 424 -18.93 4.34 19.40
C TYR A 424 -18.80 5.83 19.72
N ALA A 425 -18.04 6.22 20.73
CA ALA A 425 -17.64 7.61 20.92
C ALA A 425 -16.37 7.92 20.11
N PHE A 426 -16.42 9.01 19.34
CA PHE A 426 -15.25 9.58 18.67
C PHE A 426 -14.36 10.26 19.72
N ASN A 427 -13.29 9.57 20.11
CA ASN A 427 -12.42 10.01 21.20
C ASN A 427 -10.92 9.85 20.82
N PRO A 428 -10.26 10.93 20.38
CA PRO A 428 -8.84 10.94 20.10
C PRO A 428 -7.93 10.66 21.29
N ASP A 429 -8.36 10.93 22.54
CA ASP A 429 -7.51 10.76 23.73
C ASP A 429 -7.02 9.30 23.89
N ARG A 430 -7.66 8.33 23.22
CA ARG A 430 -7.23 6.91 23.12
C ARG A 430 -5.84 6.72 22.52
N TYR A 431 -5.41 7.64 21.66
CA TYR A 431 -4.20 7.52 20.85
C TYR A 431 -3.14 8.57 21.21
N VAL A 432 -3.34 9.37 22.27
CA VAL A 432 -2.43 10.49 22.63
C VAL A 432 -1.02 10.02 22.97
N ASP A 433 -0.89 8.85 23.58
CA ASP A 433 0.39 8.23 23.96
C ASP A 433 0.95 7.29 22.86
N ASP A 434 0.24 7.15 21.73
CA ASP A 434 0.65 6.27 20.64
C ASP A 434 1.54 7.01 19.64
N MET A 435 2.84 6.82 19.77
CA MET A 435 3.86 7.45 18.93
C MET A 435 4.16 6.72 17.62
N LEU A 436 3.55 5.56 17.38
CA LEU A 436 3.81 4.77 16.18
C LEU A 436 3.08 5.34 14.97
N ASN A 437 3.69 5.33 13.79
CA ASN A 437 2.93 5.48 12.55
C ASN A 437 2.17 4.19 12.22
N SER A 438 1.29 4.21 11.21
CA SER A 438 0.48 3.04 10.89
C SER A 438 1.32 1.84 10.43
N ALA A 439 2.47 2.07 9.79
CA ALA A 439 3.36 1.00 9.31
C ALA A 439 4.09 0.32 10.47
N GLU A 440 4.58 1.09 11.44
CA GLU A 440 5.17 0.57 12.69
C GLU A 440 4.12 -0.20 13.50
N SER A 441 2.93 0.38 13.66
CA SER A 441 1.84 -0.26 14.41
C SER A 441 1.38 -1.57 13.76
N ALA A 442 1.34 -1.63 12.43
CA ALA A 442 0.99 -2.84 11.70
C ALA A 442 2.03 -3.97 11.82
N ASN A 443 3.28 -3.65 12.17
CA ASN A 443 4.38 -4.59 12.33
C ASN A 443 4.63 -5.01 13.78
N LEU A 444 3.80 -4.57 14.74
CA LEU A 444 3.88 -5.01 16.12
C LEU A 444 3.75 -6.53 16.23
N SER A 445 4.58 -7.14 17.07
CA SER A 445 4.57 -8.58 17.32
C SER A 445 3.27 -9.04 17.98
N ASP A 446 2.72 -8.21 18.86
CA ASP A 446 1.43 -8.40 19.50
C ASP A 446 0.32 -7.79 18.61
N PRO A 447 -0.53 -8.61 17.97
CA PRO A 447 -1.56 -8.10 17.07
C PRO A 447 -2.66 -7.33 17.82
N TYR A 448 -2.81 -7.53 19.14
CA TYR A 448 -3.80 -6.83 19.95
C TYR A 448 -3.42 -5.36 20.23
N LYS A 449 -2.12 -5.03 20.11
CA LYS A 449 -1.57 -3.67 20.32
C LYS A 449 -1.55 -2.80 19.07
N ARG A 450 -1.87 -3.36 17.90
CA ARG A 450 -2.01 -2.59 16.65
C ARG A 450 -2.99 -1.44 16.87
N ASP A 451 -2.83 -0.31 16.19
CA ASP A 451 -3.67 0.88 16.37
C ASP A 451 -5.04 0.73 15.70
N HIS A 452 -5.05 0.30 14.45
CA HIS A 452 -6.21 0.08 13.61
C HIS A 452 -5.84 -0.87 12.45
N TRP A 453 -6.85 -1.27 11.70
CA TRP A 453 -6.76 -2.33 10.68
C TRP A 453 -7.12 -1.85 9.26
N MET A 454 -7.21 -0.54 9.03
CA MET A 454 -7.68 0.01 7.75
C MET A 454 -6.79 -0.33 6.55
N PHE A 455 -5.48 -0.50 6.77
CA PHE A 455 -4.50 -0.76 5.72
C PHE A 455 -4.32 -2.25 5.38
N GLY A 456 -5.14 -3.14 5.94
CA GLY A 456 -5.05 -4.57 5.69
C GLY A 456 -3.91 -5.27 6.45
N VAL A 457 -3.55 -6.48 6.01
CA VAL A 457 -2.74 -7.43 6.79
C VAL A 457 -1.81 -8.25 5.90
N GLY A 458 -0.64 -8.61 6.44
CA GLY A 458 0.27 -9.60 5.87
C GLY A 458 0.81 -9.23 4.49
N ARG A 459 1.04 -10.23 3.63
CA ARG A 459 1.65 -10.05 2.29
C ARG A 459 0.86 -9.12 1.36
N ARG A 460 -0.41 -8.83 1.67
CA ARG A 460 -1.29 -7.93 0.90
C ARG A 460 -1.54 -6.59 1.59
N ILE A 461 -0.78 -6.26 2.64
CA ILE A 461 -0.88 -4.97 3.33
C ILE A 461 -0.68 -3.81 2.34
N CYS A 462 -1.35 -2.68 2.62
CA CYS A 462 -1.28 -1.48 1.79
C CYS A 462 0.17 -1.02 1.64
N ILE A 463 0.61 -0.82 0.40
CA ILE A 463 1.95 -0.31 0.10
C ILE A 463 2.03 1.22 0.17
N GLY A 464 0.90 1.92 0.09
CA GLY A 464 0.82 3.38 0.17
C GLY A 464 0.59 3.92 1.60
N MET A 465 0.87 3.12 2.62
CA MET A 465 0.53 3.47 4.02
C MET A 465 1.25 4.74 4.50
N LEU A 466 2.57 4.80 4.29
CA LEU A 466 3.39 5.94 4.68
C LEU A 466 3.00 7.22 3.93
N LEU A 467 2.68 7.08 2.64
CA LEU A 467 2.17 8.19 1.82
C LEU A 467 0.84 8.70 2.37
N ALA A 468 -0.11 7.80 2.65
CA ALA A 468 -1.42 8.16 3.18
C ALA A 468 -1.31 8.85 4.55
N ASP A 469 -0.48 8.33 5.47
CA ASP A 469 -0.26 8.97 6.77
C ASP A 469 0.28 10.40 6.62
N ARG A 470 1.23 10.62 5.69
CA ARG A 470 1.79 11.95 5.39
C ARG A 470 0.75 12.88 4.78
N GLU A 471 -0.05 12.39 3.83
CA GLU A 471 -1.14 13.16 3.19
C GLU A 471 -2.21 13.59 4.19
N LEU A 472 -2.69 12.65 5.01
CA LEU A 472 -3.72 12.90 6.02
C LEU A 472 -3.19 13.87 7.07
N PHE A 473 -1.96 13.67 7.54
CA PHE A 473 -1.34 14.57 8.50
C PHE A 473 -1.23 15.99 7.98
N LEU A 474 -0.66 16.20 6.79
CA LEU A 474 -0.49 17.54 6.22
C LEU A 474 -1.84 18.21 5.96
N ALA A 475 -2.81 17.50 5.40
CA ALA A 475 -4.13 18.05 5.13
C ALA A 475 -4.88 18.43 6.43
N MET A 476 -5.03 17.49 7.36
CA MET A 476 -5.84 17.68 8.57
C MET A 476 -5.20 18.68 9.54
N SER A 477 -3.89 18.62 9.77
CA SER A 477 -3.20 19.57 10.66
C SER A 477 -3.27 21.01 10.14
N ARG A 478 -3.14 21.21 8.83
CA ARG A 478 -3.27 22.55 8.21
C ARG A 478 -4.70 23.07 8.23
N MET A 479 -5.69 22.19 8.07
CA MET A 479 -7.10 22.56 8.25
C MET A 479 -7.38 23.00 9.69
N LEU A 480 -6.90 22.27 10.70
CA LEU A 480 -7.00 22.67 12.11
C LEU A 480 -6.28 24.00 12.37
N TRP A 481 -5.08 24.16 11.82
CA TRP A 481 -4.28 25.36 12.04
C TRP A 481 -4.94 26.61 11.44
N ALA A 482 -5.59 26.48 10.27
CA ALA A 482 -6.15 27.62 9.54
C ALA A 482 -7.57 28.00 9.99
N PHE A 483 -8.40 27.03 10.35
CA PHE A 483 -9.84 27.23 10.51
C PHE A 483 -10.34 26.85 11.90
N ASN A 484 -11.37 27.58 12.33
CA ASN A 484 -12.37 27.09 13.26
C ASN A 484 -13.55 26.54 12.45
N MET A 485 -13.64 25.21 12.39
CA MET A 485 -14.69 24.45 11.70
C MET A 485 -15.92 24.33 12.59
N ALA A 486 -17.09 24.73 12.08
CA ALA A 486 -18.35 24.63 12.80
C ALA A 486 -19.46 24.02 11.94
N GLU A 487 -20.30 23.22 12.59
CA GLU A 487 -21.57 22.76 12.03
C GLU A 487 -22.53 23.94 11.80
N ILE A 488 -23.42 23.82 10.82
CA ILE A 488 -24.52 24.75 10.59
C ILE A 488 -25.69 24.30 11.47
N PRO A 489 -26.14 25.10 12.46
CA PRO A 489 -27.20 24.69 13.38
C PRO A 489 -28.50 24.26 12.69
N GLU A 490 -28.82 24.87 11.55
CA GLU A 490 -30.01 24.58 10.76
C GLU A 490 -29.89 23.30 9.91
N GLU A 491 -28.67 22.81 9.68
CA GLU A 491 -28.36 21.64 8.85
C GLU A 491 -27.35 20.72 9.58
N PRO A 492 -27.76 20.05 10.68
CA PRO A 492 -26.86 19.21 11.44
C PRO A 492 -26.35 18.03 10.62
N ILE A 493 -25.06 17.72 10.79
CA ILE A 493 -24.35 16.66 10.09
C ILE A 493 -24.68 15.32 10.75
N ASP A 494 -25.29 14.41 9.99
CA ASP A 494 -25.52 13.05 10.47
C ASP A 494 -24.20 12.25 10.50
N LEU A 495 -23.65 12.04 11.69
CA LEU A 495 -22.43 11.26 11.89
C LEU A 495 -22.69 9.75 12.01
N LYS A 496 -23.96 9.32 12.10
CA LYS A 496 -24.33 7.91 12.30
C LYS A 496 -24.47 7.17 10.97
N ASP A 497 -24.85 7.88 9.92
CA ASP A 497 -24.94 7.32 8.58
C ASP A 497 -23.51 7.16 8.01
N LEU A 498 -23.02 5.91 8.02
CA LEU A 498 -21.70 5.52 7.50
C LEU A 498 -21.60 5.63 5.97
N ASP A 499 -22.69 6.01 5.29
CA ASP A 499 -22.72 6.17 3.85
C ASP A 499 -21.96 7.43 3.41
N MET A 500 -20.97 7.23 2.53
CA MET A 500 -20.25 8.29 1.83
C MET A 500 -21.17 9.26 1.07
N ARG A 501 -22.45 8.91 0.86
CA ARG A 501 -23.46 9.81 0.29
C ARG A 501 -23.79 10.99 1.20
N VAL A 502 -23.70 10.83 2.52
CA VAL A 502 -23.88 11.91 3.52
C VAL A 502 -22.82 13.00 3.32
N LEU A 503 -21.59 12.58 3.01
CA LEU A 503 -20.48 13.48 2.76
C LEU A 503 -20.71 14.43 1.57
N ARG A 504 -21.67 14.12 0.70
CA ARG A 504 -21.98 14.90 -0.50
C ARG A 504 -22.89 16.10 -0.26
N ARG A 505 -23.46 16.21 0.95
CA ARG A 505 -24.49 17.20 1.25
C ARG A 505 -24.18 18.05 2.46
N PHE A 506 -23.30 17.60 3.36
CA PHE A 506 -23.00 18.39 4.54
C PHE A 506 -22.18 19.63 4.20
N LEU A 507 -22.43 20.67 4.96
CA LEU A 507 -21.76 21.94 4.85
C LEU A 507 -21.04 22.25 6.15
N VAL A 508 -19.87 22.87 6.05
CA VAL A 508 -19.09 23.31 7.21
C VAL A 508 -18.83 24.79 7.09
N ARG A 509 -18.91 25.50 8.21
CA ARG A 509 -18.48 26.88 8.31
C ARG A 509 -16.98 26.93 8.64
N TRP A 510 -16.19 27.51 7.74
CA TRP A 510 -14.73 27.57 7.84
C TRP A 510 -14.28 28.95 8.31
N MET A 511 -14.44 29.25 9.60
CA MET A 511 -14.09 30.58 10.12
C MET A 511 -12.57 30.71 10.22
N CYS A 512 -11.99 31.63 9.44
CA CYS A 512 -10.59 31.98 9.59
C CYS A 512 -10.40 32.74 10.91
N PHE A 513 -9.54 32.23 11.79
CA PHE A 513 -9.23 32.89 13.06
C PHE A 513 -7.78 33.40 13.12
N ARG A 514 -7.01 33.24 12.04
CA ARG A 514 -5.61 33.67 11.94
C ARG A 514 -5.52 35.05 11.31
N ARG A 515 -5.05 36.05 12.07
CA ARG A 515 -4.71 37.38 11.53
C ARG A 515 -3.57 37.24 10.52
N GLY A 516 -3.74 37.76 9.31
CA GLY A 516 -2.69 37.76 8.28
C GLY A 516 -2.63 36.50 7.40
N LEU A 517 -3.60 35.57 7.50
CA LEU A 517 -3.67 34.41 6.61
C LEU A 517 -3.68 34.83 5.14
N GLU A 518 -4.41 35.88 4.77
CA GLU A 518 -4.41 36.43 3.41
C GLU A 518 -3.00 36.84 2.94
N GLY A 519 -2.27 37.60 3.76
CA GLY A 519 -0.89 37.99 3.45
C GLY A 519 0.09 36.81 3.41
N HIS A 520 -0.10 35.79 4.26
CA HIS A 520 0.72 34.58 4.24
C HIS A 520 0.40 33.69 3.03
N LEU A 521 -0.88 33.54 2.66
CA LEU A 521 -1.31 32.82 1.46
C LEU A 521 -0.76 33.47 0.19
N ASP A 522 -0.74 34.81 0.12
CA ASP A 522 -0.18 35.56 -1.01
C ASP A 522 1.36 35.51 -1.05
N ASN A 523 2.02 35.55 0.11
CA ASN A 523 3.50 35.49 0.20
C ASN A 523 4.05 34.09 -0.11
N VAL A 524 3.42 33.02 0.38
CA VAL A 524 3.83 31.64 0.06
C VAL A 524 3.69 31.36 -1.44
N LEU A 525 2.67 31.92 -2.11
CA LEU A 525 2.54 31.82 -3.56
C LEU A 525 3.58 32.65 -4.31
N ARG A 526 3.93 33.84 -3.82
CA ARG A 526 5.06 34.59 -4.35
C ARG A 526 6.33 33.78 -4.24
N ASP A 527 6.68 33.28 -3.07
CA ASP A 527 7.88 32.48 -2.83
C ASP A 527 7.90 31.16 -3.61
N TRP A 528 6.76 30.48 -3.79
CA TRP A 528 6.69 29.29 -4.65
C TRP A 528 6.74 29.62 -6.13
N SER A 529 6.17 30.74 -6.55
CA SER A 529 6.29 31.21 -7.93
C SER A 529 7.71 31.74 -8.23
N THR A 530 8.42 32.33 -7.27
CA THR A 530 9.75 32.95 -7.42
C THR A 530 10.91 32.03 -7.03
N SER A 531 10.67 30.95 -6.27
CA SER A 531 11.72 29.99 -5.90
C SER A 531 12.38 29.40 -7.15
N ALA A 532 13.65 29.76 -7.33
CA ALA A 532 14.47 29.39 -8.47
C ALA A 532 14.63 27.86 -8.62
N SER A 533 14.38 27.08 -7.57
CA SER A 533 14.42 25.61 -7.60
C SER A 533 13.39 24.97 -8.54
N PHE A 534 12.29 25.66 -8.87
CA PHE A 534 11.26 25.11 -9.75
C PHE A 534 11.18 25.76 -11.15
N ARG A 535 11.66 26.99 -11.37
CA ARG A 535 11.81 27.55 -12.74
C ARG A 535 13.09 27.08 -13.44
N ALA A 536 14.13 26.69 -12.69
CA ALA A 536 15.47 26.44 -13.26
C ALA A 536 15.64 25.11 -14.02
N LYS A 537 14.68 24.19 -14.04
CA LYS A 537 14.80 22.97 -14.88
C LYS A 537 14.37 23.14 -16.33
N ARG A 538 13.92 24.34 -16.75
CA ARG A 538 13.40 24.55 -18.12
C ARG A 538 14.41 25.12 -19.13
N LYS A 539 15.62 25.53 -18.76
CA LYS A 539 16.68 25.94 -19.72
C LYS A 539 18.10 25.79 -19.14
N GLN A 540 18.96 25.07 -19.87
CA GLN A 540 20.43 24.93 -19.69
C GLN A 540 20.87 24.23 -18.37
N THR A 541 21.86 23.34 -18.33
CA THR A 541 22.98 23.05 -19.23
C THR A 541 23.68 21.76 -18.81
N ASP A 542 24.51 21.27 -19.72
CA ASP A 542 25.65 20.38 -19.54
C ASP A 542 26.40 20.41 -18.20
N PHE A 543 27.01 19.26 -17.92
CA PHE A 543 28.07 18.99 -16.97
C PHE A 543 29.05 20.16 -16.73
N SER A 544 29.16 20.63 -15.49
CA SER A 544 30.43 20.61 -14.74
C SER A 544 30.16 20.82 -13.24
N VAL A 545 30.59 19.84 -12.46
CA VAL A 545 30.81 19.98 -11.02
C VAL A 545 32.07 20.84 -10.86
N VAL A 546 32.11 21.70 -9.83
CA VAL A 546 33.15 22.70 -9.49
C VAL A 546 32.76 24.14 -9.89
N GLY A 547 32.05 24.84 -9.01
CA GLY A 547 31.82 26.28 -9.19
C GLY A 547 30.98 26.98 -8.10
N THR A 548 30.00 26.30 -7.49
CA THR A 548 28.97 27.00 -6.69
C THR A 548 29.04 26.67 -5.19
N LEU A 549 30.20 26.88 -4.58
CA LEU A 549 30.37 26.94 -3.11
C LEU A 549 31.00 28.27 -2.64
N ARG A 550 31.49 29.11 -3.58
CA ARG A 550 32.18 30.37 -3.25
C ARG A 550 31.28 31.61 -3.22
N GLN A 551 30.07 31.52 -3.77
CA GLN A 551 29.19 32.69 -3.95
C GLN A 551 28.09 32.82 -2.87
N TYR A 552 27.91 31.81 -2.01
CA TYR A 552 26.91 31.81 -0.93
C TYR A 552 27.45 32.21 0.46
N LEU A 553 28.78 32.30 0.62
CA LEU A 553 29.43 32.63 1.90
C LEU A 553 30.07 34.03 1.93
N GLY A 554 29.80 34.88 0.92
CA GLY A 554 30.53 36.14 0.73
C GLY A 554 29.80 37.44 1.08
N SER A 555 28.55 37.41 1.58
CA SER A 555 27.74 38.65 1.65
C SER A 555 26.97 38.89 2.94
N ILE A 556 27.22 38.13 4.01
CA ILE A 556 26.62 38.44 5.32
C ILE A 556 27.72 38.34 6.39
N ILE A 557 27.97 39.46 7.06
CA ILE A 557 28.88 39.72 8.20
C ILE A 557 30.31 40.21 7.82
N PRO A 558 30.70 41.44 8.23
CA PRO A 558 32.07 41.94 8.05
C PRO A 558 33.06 41.25 9.02
N PRO A 559 34.35 41.16 8.68
CA PRO A 559 35.35 40.39 9.44
C PRO A 559 35.63 40.89 10.88
N SER A 560 35.02 42.00 11.31
CA SER A 560 35.28 42.66 12.60
C SER A 560 34.31 42.28 13.72
N LEU A 561 33.33 41.40 13.49
CA LEU A 561 32.32 41.03 14.49
C LEU A 561 32.59 39.71 15.23
N PHE A 562 33.74 39.07 15.00
CA PHE A 562 34.12 37.83 15.68
C PHE A 562 35.07 37.99 16.87
N ASP A 563 35.48 39.21 17.21
CA ASP A 563 36.15 39.44 18.49
C ASP A 563 35.11 39.72 19.59
N GLY A 564 34.68 38.65 20.27
CA GLY A 564 34.15 38.76 21.63
C GLY A 564 32.78 38.14 21.93
N LEU A 565 32.05 37.57 20.97
CA LEU A 565 30.72 36.98 21.24
C LEU A 565 30.74 35.44 21.12
N LYS A 566 30.77 34.78 22.28
CA LYS A 566 30.49 33.34 22.42
C LYS A 566 28.98 33.09 22.19
N PRO A 567 28.57 32.27 21.22
CA PRO A 567 27.22 31.72 21.20
C PRO A 567 27.15 30.59 22.23
N SER A 568 26.37 30.83 23.28
CA SER A 568 26.11 29.92 24.38
C SER A 568 25.11 28.83 23.96
N TYR A 569 25.59 27.80 23.27
CA TYR A 569 24.99 26.48 23.33
C TYR A 569 26.12 25.48 23.55
N ILE A 570 26.50 25.32 24.82
CA ILE A 570 27.35 24.20 25.24
C ILE A 570 26.37 23.07 25.53
N ILE A 571 26.34 22.07 24.65
CA ILE A 571 25.75 20.78 25.00
C ILE A 571 26.61 20.24 26.16
N PRO A 572 26.02 19.96 27.34
CA PRO A 572 26.79 19.45 28.47
C PRO A 572 27.51 18.15 28.09
N ASP A 573 28.77 18.02 28.51
CA ASP A 573 29.68 16.90 28.23
C ASP A 573 29.13 15.54 28.68
N THR A 574 28.09 15.55 29.51
CA THR A 574 27.39 14.39 30.07
C THR A 574 26.24 13.89 29.22
N ILE A 575 25.80 14.65 28.21
CA ILE A 575 24.72 14.24 27.31
C ILE A 575 25.37 13.53 26.11
N PRO A 576 25.15 12.23 25.91
CA PRO A 576 25.60 11.56 24.69
C PRO A 576 24.76 12.05 23.50
N PHE A 577 25.42 12.52 22.44
CA PHE A 577 24.78 12.87 21.18
C PHE A 577 25.46 12.12 20.03
N TYR A 578 24.63 11.65 19.10
CA TYR A 578 25.06 10.86 17.95
C TYR A 578 24.91 11.72 16.70
N VAL A 579 26.00 11.93 15.98
CA VAL A 579 25.99 12.54 14.64
C VAL A 579 26.31 11.45 13.65
N ALA A 580 25.29 10.89 13.02
CA ALA A 580 25.45 9.91 11.94
C ALA A 580 25.34 10.63 10.60
N SER A 581 26.40 10.62 9.79
CA SER A 581 26.35 11.05 8.40
C SER A 581 27.25 10.17 7.52
N THR A 582 26.66 9.55 6.50
CA THR A 582 27.35 8.73 5.48
C THR A 582 27.70 9.51 4.22
N THR A 583 27.42 10.82 4.19
CA THR A 583 27.50 11.65 2.98
C THR A 583 28.31 12.93 3.15
N LEU A 584 28.77 13.24 4.36
CA LEU A 584 29.61 14.40 4.59
C LEU A 584 31.07 14.08 4.26
N PRO A 585 31.67 14.74 3.25
CA PRO A 585 33.10 14.59 2.99
C PRO A 585 33.94 15.07 4.18
N SER A 586 35.12 14.49 4.37
CA SER A 586 35.93 14.58 5.60
C SER A 586 36.19 16.00 6.13
N HIS A 587 36.24 17.00 5.24
CA HIS A 587 36.42 18.41 5.65
C HIS A 587 35.17 18.99 6.33
N LEU A 588 33.96 18.62 5.89
CA LEU A 588 32.72 19.04 6.55
C LEU A 588 32.52 18.31 7.88
N LEU A 589 33.01 17.08 7.99
CA LEU A 589 33.02 16.34 9.26
C LEU A 589 33.92 17.02 10.29
N GLN A 590 35.11 17.46 9.88
CA GLN A 590 36.03 18.25 10.71
C GLN A 590 35.44 19.60 11.12
N ASP A 591 34.68 20.25 10.24
CA ASP A 591 33.97 21.49 10.57
C ASP A 591 32.86 21.24 11.61
N VAL A 592 32.08 20.17 11.46
CA VAL A 592 31.05 19.76 12.44
C VAL A 592 31.68 19.41 13.79
N GLU A 593 32.79 18.66 13.80
CA GLU A 593 33.56 18.33 15.00
C GLU A 593 34.05 19.58 15.73
N LYS A 594 34.56 20.56 14.97
CA LYS A 594 35.10 21.81 15.50
C LYS A 594 34.00 22.76 15.99
N ILE A 595 32.86 22.79 15.30
CA ILE A 595 31.68 23.58 15.66
C ILE A 595 31.03 23.02 16.93
N LEU A 596 30.94 21.70 17.06
CA LEU A 596 30.26 21.02 18.18
C LEU A 596 31.18 20.62 19.34
N ARG A 597 32.50 20.82 19.22
CA ARG A 597 33.52 20.54 20.26
C ARG A 597 33.52 19.11 20.79
N LEU A 598 33.37 18.15 19.88
CA LEU A 598 33.38 16.72 20.20
C LEU A 598 34.76 16.22 20.67
N ARG A 599 34.81 15.32 21.67
CA ARG A 599 36.03 14.61 22.10
C ARG A 599 35.95 13.13 21.68
N LEU A 600 36.89 12.68 20.86
CA LEU A 600 36.99 11.26 20.46
C LEU A 600 37.74 10.43 21.52
N ASN A 601 37.38 9.15 21.62
CA ASN A 601 37.93 8.07 22.47
C ASN A 601 37.22 7.71 23.79
N ILE A 602 35.89 7.63 23.80
CA ILE A 602 35.18 6.84 24.83
C ILE A 602 34.31 5.80 24.12
N PRO A 603 34.56 4.48 24.26
CA PRO A 603 33.67 3.47 23.74
C PRO A 603 32.39 3.43 24.59
N VAL A 604 31.24 3.55 23.94
CA VAL A 604 29.91 3.47 24.55
C VAL A 604 29.24 2.18 24.06
N PRO A 605 28.58 1.39 24.92
CA PRO A 605 27.93 0.15 24.51
C PRO A 605 26.67 0.44 23.67
N ILE A 606 26.47 -0.39 22.65
CA ILE A 606 25.34 -0.29 21.70
C ILE A 606 24.19 -1.15 22.23
N TYR A 607 23.01 -0.53 22.38
CA TYR A 607 21.75 -1.24 22.62
C TYR A 607 20.95 -1.29 21.31
N ALA A 608 20.96 -2.44 20.64
CA ALA A 608 20.14 -2.72 19.46
C ALA A 608 18.84 -3.43 19.88
N PRO A 609 17.64 -2.88 19.62
CA PRO A 609 16.37 -3.42 20.13
C PRO A 609 15.84 -4.67 19.38
N MET A 610 16.64 -5.29 18.50
CA MET A 610 16.24 -6.46 17.70
C MET A 610 17.16 -7.68 17.82
N ILE A 611 17.92 -7.81 18.92
CA ILE A 611 18.60 -9.07 19.19
C ILE A 611 17.60 -10.04 19.82
N VAL A 612 17.07 -10.96 19.01
CA VAL A 612 16.63 -12.26 19.54
C VAL A 612 17.88 -12.86 20.20
N SER A 613 17.81 -13.28 21.46
CA SER A 613 18.95 -13.72 22.29
C SER A 613 19.71 -14.96 21.78
N THR A 614 19.48 -15.37 20.53
CA THR A 614 20.02 -16.55 19.85
C THR A 614 20.80 -16.22 18.57
N ILE A 615 21.00 -14.95 18.22
CA ILE A 615 21.72 -14.53 17.00
C ILE A 615 22.97 -13.73 17.39
N THR A 616 24.13 -14.15 16.89
CA THR A 616 25.41 -13.42 17.02
C THR A 616 25.72 -12.73 15.69
N LEU A 617 26.00 -11.42 15.75
CA LEU A 617 26.42 -10.63 14.60
C LEU A 617 27.94 -10.43 14.63
N ALA A 618 28.59 -10.58 13.48
CA ALA A 618 29.99 -10.30 13.28
C ALA A 618 30.18 -9.59 11.93
N ALA A 619 31.14 -8.67 11.86
CA ALA A 619 31.59 -8.08 10.61
C ALA A 619 33.10 -8.26 10.51
N GLU A 620 33.57 -8.66 9.33
CA GLU A 620 34.99 -8.79 9.03
C GLU A 620 35.36 -7.97 7.81
N GLU A 621 36.52 -7.33 7.86
CA GLU A 621 37.08 -6.57 6.75
C GLU A 621 37.59 -7.53 5.67
N MET A 622 37.16 -7.33 4.43
CA MET A 622 37.58 -8.15 3.30
C MET A 622 39.09 -8.02 3.05
N GLN A 623 39.81 -9.12 3.12
CA GLN A 623 41.27 -9.15 2.95
C GLN A 623 41.69 -9.41 1.51
N HIS A 624 40.76 -9.87 0.67
CA HIS A 624 41.03 -10.23 -0.71
C HIS A 624 40.21 -9.38 -1.69
N SER A 625 40.62 -9.39 -2.97
CA SER A 625 39.83 -8.74 -4.02
C SER A 625 38.39 -9.27 -4.02
N ILE A 626 37.42 -8.36 -4.13
CA ILE A 626 35.98 -8.65 -4.09
C ILE A 626 35.60 -9.76 -5.08
N SER A 627 36.23 -9.80 -6.26
CA SER A 627 35.95 -10.79 -7.30
C SER A 627 36.61 -12.14 -7.08
N SER A 628 37.42 -12.31 -6.03
CA SER A 628 38.14 -13.56 -5.74
C SER A 628 37.34 -14.52 -4.87
N TYR A 629 36.36 -14.01 -4.12
CA TYR A 629 35.51 -14.76 -3.16
C TYR A 629 36.28 -15.46 -2.03
N ARG A 630 37.59 -15.23 -1.90
CA ARG A 630 38.46 -15.91 -0.93
C ARG A 630 38.07 -15.66 0.51
N ASP A 631 37.46 -14.52 0.80
CA ASP A 631 36.95 -14.19 2.14
C ASP A 631 35.73 -15.05 2.55
N LEU A 632 35.15 -15.84 1.63
CA LEU A 632 34.13 -16.86 1.95
C LEU A 632 34.73 -18.22 2.34
N ALA A 633 36.06 -18.37 2.34
CA ALA A 633 36.72 -19.65 2.62
C ALA A 633 36.44 -20.21 4.02
N PHE A 634 36.05 -19.37 4.99
CA PHE A 634 35.71 -19.82 6.34
C PHE A 634 34.44 -20.70 6.37
N LEU A 635 33.59 -20.61 5.36
CA LEU A 635 32.36 -21.38 5.27
C LEU A 635 32.61 -22.85 4.88
N ILE A 636 33.64 -23.10 4.07
CA ILE A 636 34.07 -24.45 3.65
C ILE A 636 35.60 -24.53 3.68
N PRO A 637 36.19 -25.29 4.62
CA PRO A 637 37.63 -25.52 4.71
C PRO A 637 38.22 -26.10 3.42
N ASP A 638 39.53 -25.90 3.19
CA ASP A 638 40.24 -26.51 2.07
C ASP A 638 40.20 -28.05 2.17
N ASN A 639 39.79 -28.72 1.08
CA ASN A 639 39.79 -30.19 0.92
C ASN A 639 38.80 -30.97 1.81
N TYR A 640 37.61 -30.42 2.08
CA TYR A 640 36.54 -31.07 2.85
C TYR A 640 36.29 -32.55 2.43
N GLN A 641 36.44 -33.48 3.38
CA GLN A 641 36.29 -34.93 3.16
C GLN A 641 34.93 -35.44 3.61
N ALA A 642 34.41 -36.48 2.93
CA ALA A 642 33.08 -37.05 3.20
C ALA A 642 32.88 -37.62 4.61
N SER A 643 33.97 -37.87 5.34
CA SER A 643 33.98 -38.38 6.72
C SER A 643 33.95 -37.29 7.80
N GLU A 644 34.01 -36.01 7.42
CA GLU A 644 33.99 -34.87 8.34
C GLU A 644 32.55 -34.43 8.65
N THR A 645 32.36 -33.72 9.76
CA THR A 645 31.06 -33.16 10.13
C THR A 645 30.59 -32.18 9.04
N PRO A 646 29.35 -32.29 8.53
CA PRO A 646 28.84 -31.40 7.49
C PRO A 646 28.95 -29.94 7.91
N PRO A 647 29.34 -29.03 6.99
CA PRO A 647 29.40 -27.62 7.29
C PRO A 647 28.02 -27.12 7.76
N PRO A 648 27.98 -26.14 8.68
CA PRO A 648 26.73 -25.59 9.22
C PRO A 648 25.89 -25.06 8.07
N LYS A 649 24.57 -25.25 8.09
CA LYS A 649 23.72 -24.84 6.95
C LYS A 649 23.72 -23.31 6.80
N PHE A 650 24.04 -22.81 5.62
CA PHE A 650 24.33 -21.38 5.43
C PHE A 650 23.74 -20.75 4.19
N LEU A 651 23.57 -19.42 4.23
CA LEU A 651 22.94 -18.60 3.19
C LEU A 651 23.81 -17.37 2.91
N VAL A 652 24.21 -17.16 1.66
CA VAL A 652 25.05 -16.02 1.27
C VAL A 652 24.34 -15.15 0.24
N PHE A 653 24.24 -13.85 0.53
CA PHE A 653 23.57 -12.85 -0.29
C PHE A 653 24.56 -12.04 -1.14
N PHE A 654 24.14 -11.74 -2.37
CA PHE A 654 24.88 -10.97 -3.36
C PHE A 654 23.96 -10.01 -4.14
N ASP A 655 24.49 -8.84 -4.52
CA ASP A 655 23.73 -7.83 -5.27
C ASP A 655 23.32 -8.25 -6.69
N ASN A 656 24.00 -9.25 -7.29
CA ASN A 656 23.78 -9.61 -8.69
C ASN A 656 24.03 -11.08 -9.02
N ILE A 657 23.44 -11.52 -10.13
CA ILE A 657 23.48 -12.90 -10.64
C ILE A 657 24.91 -13.38 -10.91
N LYS A 658 25.75 -12.54 -11.54
CA LYS A 658 27.12 -12.94 -11.90
C LYS A 658 27.97 -13.23 -10.66
N ALA A 659 27.83 -12.43 -9.62
CA ALA A 659 28.52 -12.64 -8.35
C ALA A 659 28.00 -13.89 -7.62
N THR A 660 26.68 -14.09 -7.64
CA THR A 660 26.02 -15.29 -7.10
C THR A 660 26.60 -16.57 -7.73
N GLU A 661 26.67 -16.62 -9.06
CA GLU A 661 27.25 -17.76 -9.78
C GLU A 661 28.76 -17.90 -9.54
N GLY A 662 29.50 -16.78 -9.53
CA GLY A 662 30.94 -16.77 -9.32
C GLY A 662 31.35 -17.31 -7.96
N ALA A 663 30.67 -16.87 -6.90
CA ALA A 663 30.91 -17.34 -5.55
C ALA A 663 30.55 -18.82 -5.35
N THR A 664 29.44 -19.27 -5.95
CA THR A 664 29.07 -20.69 -5.92
C THR A 664 30.16 -21.54 -6.58
N ARG A 665 30.67 -21.15 -7.75
CA ARG A 665 31.75 -21.88 -8.43
C ARG A 665 33.01 -21.93 -7.56
N PHE A 666 33.35 -20.83 -6.88
CA PHE A 666 34.47 -20.78 -5.94
C PHE A 666 34.28 -21.73 -4.75
N LEU A 667 33.12 -21.77 -4.11
CA LEU A 667 32.87 -22.67 -2.99
C LEU A 667 32.79 -24.14 -3.43
N GLN A 668 32.30 -24.40 -4.63
CA GLN A 668 32.31 -25.74 -5.22
C GLN A 668 33.72 -26.28 -5.47
N THR A 669 34.73 -25.44 -5.74
CA THR A 669 36.12 -25.93 -5.88
C THR A 669 36.73 -26.38 -4.56
N ARG A 670 36.12 -26.01 -3.42
CA ARG A 670 36.54 -26.41 -2.07
C ARG A 670 35.92 -27.74 -1.62
N LEU A 671 34.94 -28.24 -2.36
CA LEU A 671 34.27 -29.49 -2.09
C LEU A 671 34.86 -30.64 -2.91
N SER A 672 34.81 -31.85 -2.35
CA SER A 672 35.11 -33.04 -3.13
C SER A 672 34.09 -33.22 -4.28
N PRO A 673 34.46 -33.87 -5.40
CA PRO A 673 33.57 -34.05 -6.56
C PRO A 673 32.21 -34.70 -6.25
N GLN A 674 32.10 -35.44 -5.14
CA GLN A 674 30.87 -36.07 -4.69
C GLN A 674 29.89 -35.10 -4.00
N HIS A 675 30.36 -33.92 -3.60
CA HIS A 675 29.60 -32.94 -2.81
C HIS A 675 29.43 -31.59 -3.51
N SER A 676 29.98 -31.38 -4.71
CA SER A 676 29.84 -30.12 -5.46
C SER A 676 28.37 -29.69 -5.66
N ASP A 677 27.46 -30.64 -5.83
CA ASP A 677 26.02 -30.39 -5.97
C ASP A 677 25.31 -29.95 -4.68
N LYS A 678 26.01 -29.91 -3.55
CA LYS A 678 25.48 -29.50 -2.24
C LYS A 678 25.47 -27.99 -2.02
N VAL A 679 26.17 -27.25 -2.88
CA VAL A 679 26.21 -25.78 -2.93
C VAL A 679 25.63 -25.34 -4.26
N LYS A 680 24.56 -24.54 -4.23
CA LYS A 680 23.86 -24.09 -5.43
C LYS A 680 23.57 -22.60 -5.39
N TRP A 681 23.56 -21.96 -6.56
CA TRP A 681 23.01 -20.62 -6.70
C TRP A 681 21.50 -20.64 -6.89
N PHE A 682 20.85 -19.56 -6.50
CA PHE A 682 19.43 -19.36 -6.69
C PHE A 682 19.13 -17.89 -6.97
N HIS A 683 18.51 -17.62 -8.12
CA HIS A 683 18.05 -16.29 -8.50
C HIS A 683 16.82 -16.37 -9.40
N ALA A 684 16.15 -15.23 -9.61
CA ALA A 684 14.82 -15.15 -10.21
C ALA A 684 14.73 -15.69 -11.65
N THR A 685 15.82 -15.64 -12.41
CA THR A 685 15.86 -16.09 -13.81
C THR A 685 16.01 -17.61 -13.98
N MET A 686 16.17 -18.37 -12.88
CA MET A 686 16.20 -19.84 -12.92
C MET A 686 14.82 -20.44 -13.24
N THR A 687 14.80 -21.58 -13.92
CA THR A 687 13.55 -22.25 -14.29
C THR A 687 12.72 -22.60 -13.03
N PRO A 688 11.38 -22.58 -13.11
CA PRO A 688 10.53 -22.93 -11.97
C PRO A 688 10.87 -24.29 -11.36
N ALA A 689 11.12 -25.30 -12.20
CA ALA A 689 11.51 -26.64 -11.76
C ALA A 689 12.83 -26.66 -11.00
N TYR A 690 13.84 -25.89 -11.45
CA TYR A 690 15.11 -25.77 -10.75
C TYR A 690 14.93 -25.07 -9.40
N ARG A 691 14.17 -23.97 -9.37
CA ARG A 691 13.90 -23.21 -8.13
C ARG A 691 13.17 -24.08 -7.10
N GLU A 692 12.11 -24.77 -7.52
CA GLU A 692 11.34 -25.65 -6.63
C GLU A 692 12.21 -26.79 -6.10
N ASN A 693 12.92 -27.51 -6.97
CA ASN A 693 13.80 -28.62 -6.58
C ASN A 693 14.93 -28.18 -5.63
N THR A 694 15.60 -27.07 -5.96
CA THR A 694 16.72 -26.53 -5.16
C THR A 694 16.23 -26.09 -3.79
N PHE A 695 15.09 -25.38 -3.74
CA PHE A 695 14.49 -24.94 -2.49
C PHE A 695 14.05 -26.12 -1.62
N ASP A 696 13.38 -27.12 -2.20
CA ASP A 696 12.96 -28.33 -1.50
C ASP A 696 14.14 -29.10 -0.91
N ASN A 697 15.23 -29.22 -1.67
CA ASN A 697 16.43 -29.88 -1.20
C ASN A 697 17.12 -29.07 -0.08
N PHE A 698 17.15 -27.74 -0.15
CA PHE A 698 17.64 -26.90 0.94
C PHE A 698 16.78 -27.05 2.20
N ARG A 699 15.45 -27.03 2.07
CA ARG A 699 14.51 -27.20 3.19
C ARG A 699 14.64 -28.57 3.87
N LYS A 700 14.85 -29.63 3.07
CA LYS A 700 15.02 -31.02 3.55
C LYS A 700 16.44 -31.31 4.07
N GLY A 701 17.34 -30.31 4.14
CA GLY A 701 18.73 -30.49 4.59
C GLY A 701 19.61 -31.29 3.62
N LYS A 702 19.19 -31.43 2.36
CA LYS A 702 19.95 -32.14 1.31
C LYS A 702 21.02 -31.27 0.66
N LEU A 703 20.92 -29.95 0.80
CA LEU A 703 21.94 -28.97 0.41
C LEU A 703 22.58 -28.40 1.67
N PHE A 704 23.88 -28.17 1.62
CA PHE A 704 24.62 -27.49 2.68
C PHE A 704 24.43 -25.97 2.58
N GLU A 705 24.26 -25.47 1.36
CA GLU A 705 24.32 -24.04 1.10
C GLU A 705 23.38 -23.59 -0.01
N LEU A 706 22.94 -22.34 0.09
CA LEU A 706 22.34 -21.59 -1.00
C LEU A 706 23.02 -20.22 -1.17
N ILE A 707 23.54 -19.94 -2.37
CA ILE A 707 24.02 -18.61 -2.74
C ILE A 707 22.91 -17.88 -3.48
N VAL A 708 22.56 -16.69 -3.04
CA VAL A 708 21.34 -16.02 -3.47
C VAL A 708 21.59 -14.57 -3.83
N THR A 709 20.78 -14.06 -4.76
CA THR A 709 20.70 -12.61 -4.96
C THR A 709 19.93 -11.96 -3.81
N ASP A 710 20.19 -10.69 -3.48
CA ASP A 710 19.47 -9.92 -2.43
C ASP A 710 17.94 -9.92 -2.55
N ALA A 711 17.41 -10.19 -3.75
CA ALA A 711 15.97 -10.36 -3.98
C ALA A 711 15.39 -11.68 -3.42
N PHE A 712 16.24 -12.58 -2.92
CA PHE A 712 15.85 -13.82 -2.25
C PHE A 712 15.46 -13.54 -0.79
N GLY A 713 14.52 -14.30 -0.23
CA GLY A 713 14.24 -14.22 1.22
C GLY A 713 13.18 -13.21 1.67
N MET A 714 12.65 -12.33 0.81
CA MET A 714 11.37 -11.68 1.13
C MET A 714 10.26 -12.75 1.13
N ASP A 715 9.75 -13.13 2.30
CA ASP A 715 8.65 -14.09 2.54
C ASP A 715 8.96 -15.60 2.56
N LEU A 716 10.23 -16.02 2.69
CA LEU A 716 10.61 -17.45 2.76
C LEU A 716 10.85 -17.92 4.21
N ASP A 717 10.22 -19.03 4.59
CA ASP A 717 10.45 -19.72 5.86
C ASP A 717 11.58 -20.75 5.68
N LEU A 718 12.79 -20.41 6.15
CA LEU A 718 14.01 -21.20 6.00
C LEU A 718 14.40 -21.83 7.35
N PRO A 719 14.03 -23.09 7.62
CA PRO A 719 14.37 -23.74 8.87
C PRO A 719 15.86 -24.09 8.95
N ASN A 720 16.41 -23.99 10.16
CA ASN A 720 17.74 -24.49 10.55
C ASN A 720 18.91 -23.88 9.75
N VAL A 721 18.84 -22.59 9.38
CA VAL A 721 20.00 -21.85 8.86
C VAL A 721 20.83 -21.37 10.06
N GLU A 722 22.10 -21.77 10.09
CA GLU A 722 23.03 -21.48 11.18
C GLU A 722 23.88 -20.24 10.91
N ILE A 723 24.21 -19.97 9.64
CA ILE A 723 25.03 -18.82 9.23
C ILE A 723 24.37 -18.08 8.07
N VAL A 724 24.30 -16.75 8.18
CA VAL A 724 23.87 -15.87 7.09
C VAL A 724 24.98 -14.86 6.81
N VAL A 725 25.36 -14.72 5.55
CA VAL A 725 26.43 -13.82 5.12
C VAL A 725 25.88 -12.84 4.09
N GLN A 726 26.01 -11.55 4.33
CA GLN A 726 25.85 -10.53 3.29
C GLN A 726 27.24 -10.19 2.74
N TYR A 727 27.55 -10.66 1.54
CA TYR A 727 28.88 -10.44 0.96
C TYR A 727 28.95 -9.05 0.33
N ARG A 728 30.10 -8.38 0.46
CA ARG A 728 30.36 -7.04 -0.11
C ARG A 728 29.45 -5.93 0.48
N MET A 729 29.36 -5.89 1.81
CA MET A 729 28.81 -4.73 2.51
C MET A 729 29.80 -3.56 2.40
N ILE A 730 29.37 -2.42 1.85
CA ILE A 730 30.13 -1.16 1.94
C ILE A 730 30.01 -0.69 3.40
N SER A 731 31.10 -0.24 4.03
CA SER A 731 31.14 0.08 5.47
C SER A 731 30.07 1.09 5.93
N ASP A 732 29.51 1.87 4.99
CA ASP A 732 28.46 2.86 5.25
C ASP A 732 27.04 2.26 5.38
N ALA A 733 26.87 0.96 5.10
CA ALA A 733 25.58 0.26 5.10
C ALA A 733 25.37 -0.69 6.29
N CYS A 734 26.38 -0.86 7.15
CA CYS A 734 26.27 -1.64 8.39
C CYS A 734 26.35 -0.68 9.59
N PRO A 735 25.23 -0.37 10.26
CA PRO A 735 25.29 0.28 11.57
C PRO A 735 25.64 -0.83 12.58
N LEU A 736 26.93 -1.14 12.72
CA LEU A 736 27.40 -1.90 13.87
C LEU A 736 27.33 -1.03 15.12
#